data_AF-A0A931FYG1-F1
#
_entry.id   AF-A0A931FYG1-F1
#
_cell.length_a   1.000
_cell.length_b   1.000
_cell.length_c   1.000
_cell.angle_alpha   90.00
_cell.angle_beta   90.00
_cell.angle_gamma   90.00
#
_symmetry.space_group_name_H-M   'P 1'
#
loop_
_entity.id
_entity.type
_entity.pdbx_description
1 polymer ?
#
loop_
_entity_poly.entity_id
_entity_poly.type
_entity_poly.pdbx_seq_one_letter_code
_entity_poly.pdbx_strand_id
1 'polypeptide(L)'
;MKRIVLLLIAVVSLSAAAVAQRENDQRTLTTKIADLLAQMPAKDSAQLSADMNEIAGMGKEGLVEMAAMLTAPGKGDNTGLEYAMGGFSYYVSQPGREEWRQMSVDAYCQALQRADNEENKAFLIRQLEMVGKDDAVACLQGYLTDERLCAPAAKALINIHTPAAGEALLQALPNAQGDCRMSLVEALGDARYAKAVAVLTPLATDPDSKLRKLALYALANIADPASEAVLAQAAQQGNYTFGNDNATSAYLLYAQRLAESGKQQQAEKIAQSLLDGTGQDLQVHTRTAALEQLADIQGEKSVALLTNAATDKNPEYRAAALKFAGDYITPATTAMWVKKAKKADPEIEAEIITMLGRNNAKAALPAIIKALRSRKDQVKLVAIGAIGRMGDEEALPKLLKAMRKGNAEEIAAAKEALLIMEADGLTDAVADALPKMPAEAQAAALAVLGNRAASKKINEVFYYVKDENAAVRMAALTALEQMATKENLPRLFSLLQETARPEEVSAVQEAIVAAVRGYDEQAQQANLILEQMAQAPAEKKPLYFNILANIGGEKALDAVAAAFNAGDAATKQAAVAALAAWSDVSAAGELYRISQEASNEAYLDQALKGYIRIISLSKFPAEQKLLKLRDAMALAKTPEQQQLILKEVAGLHTFPALVFAGKYLDKPALQQAAAQAVMNIGLSDENYTGDIVRDLLNKTAQVLEGPDSEYQIKAIQKFLAEMPQGEGFVALFNGKDLTGWKGLVANPIERAKMDKETLAQKQKAADEQMRKDWKVENGEITFVGHGFDNLTTAKKYGDIEMFVDWKIYDDGNKDGDAGIYLRGTPQVQMWDTSRVKDGAQVGSGGLYNNQVNPSKPLKVADNPLGEWNNFHIIMKGDRVTVYLNGELVTDNVILENYWDRGLPIFPEEQIELQAHGSRVGYRDIYIRELPRPEPFELSAAEKKEGFKVLFDGTNMHHWQGNTTDYVIENGELVVHEPKFGSGGNLYSKEQYGDFIFRFEFKLTPGANNGLGIRTPLEGDAAYEGMELQILDNDADIYKTLHKYQYHGSVYGVIPAKRGYLKPVGEWNYEEVIVKGPKIKVILNGTTILDGDISDARKNGTLDGKEHPGLKRDKGYIGFLGHGSTVWFRNIRIKDLSKK
;
A
#
# COMPACT_ATOMS: atom_id res chain seq x y z
N MET A 1 -1.85 56.30 34.36
CA MET A 1 -1.09 56.88 33.23
C MET A 1 0.18 56.08 32.89
N LYS A 2 1.32 56.18 33.62
CA LYS A 2 2.62 55.60 33.18
C LYS A 2 2.57 54.15 32.62
N ARG A 3 1.87 53.19 33.25
CA ARG A 3 1.72 51.82 32.71
C ARG A 3 0.94 51.74 31.40
N ILE A 4 -0.09 52.59 31.20
CA ILE A 4 -0.87 52.66 29.97
C ILE A 4 -0.05 53.29 28.84
N VAL A 5 0.76 54.31 29.15
CA VAL A 5 1.68 54.93 28.18
C VAL A 5 2.76 53.93 27.76
N LEU A 6 3.30 53.13 28.68
CA LEU A 6 4.24 52.04 28.32
C LEU A 6 3.59 50.94 27.48
N LEU A 7 2.32 50.57 27.73
CA LEU A 7 1.60 49.62 26.88
C LEU A 7 1.30 50.20 25.49
N LEU A 8 0.88 51.46 25.39
CA LEU A 8 0.67 52.13 24.10
C LEU A 8 1.99 52.29 23.34
N ILE A 9 3.10 52.64 24.00
CA ILE A 9 4.42 52.67 23.36
C ILE A 9 4.83 51.27 22.92
N ALA A 10 4.60 50.21 23.71
CA ALA A 10 4.90 48.84 23.30
C ALA A 10 4.08 48.39 22.08
N VAL A 11 2.76 48.64 22.08
CA VAL A 11 1.87 48.30 20.96
C VAL A 11 2.21 49.13 19.71
N VAL A 12 2.49 50.42 19.84
CA VAL A 12 2.94 51.29 18.72
C VAL A 12 4.35 50.92 18.25
N SER A 13 5.23 50.42 19.13
CA SER A 13 6.55 49.92 18.71
C SER A 13 6.44 48.59 17.96
N LEU A 14 5.52 47.71 18.36
CA LEU A 14 5.27 46.43 17.68
C LEU A 14 4.56 46.63 16.33
N SER A 15 3.60 47.57 16.22
CA SER A 15 3.00 47.91 14.93
C SER A 15 3.95 48.74 14.04
N ALA A 16 4.79 49.62 14.61
CA ALA A 16 5.85 50.30 13.86
C ALA A 16 6.90 49.31 13.35
N ALA A 17 7.28 48.28 14.12
CA ALA A 17 8.16 47.21 13.63
C ALA A 17 7.53 46.43 12.46
N ALA A 18 6.24 46.06 12.57
CA ALA A 18 5.51 45.34 11.52
C ALA A 18 5.30 46.17 10.23
N VAL A 19 5.18 47.50 10.34
CA VAL A 19 5.05 48.41 9.18
C VAL A 19 6.41 48.78 8.60
N ALA A 20 7.44 49.02 9.42
CA ALA A 20 8.80 49.33 8.96
C ALA A 20 9.49 48.15 8.24
N GLN A 21 9.02 46.92 8.40
CA GLN A 21 9.46 45.77 7.59
C GLN A 21 8.79 45.68 6.20
N ARG A 22 7.73 46.47 5.90
CA ARG A 22 7.02 46.39 4.61
C ARG A 22 7.52 47.37 3.53
N GLU A 23 8.31 48.38 3.86
CA GLU A 23 8.80 49.38 2.89
C GLU A 23 10.10 48.98 2.15
N ASN A 24 10.57 47.73 2.25
CA ASN A 24 11.84 47.34 1.62
C ASN A 24 11.91 45.89 1.05
N ASP A 25 10.76 45.27 0.76
CA ASP A 25 10.73 44.02 -0.01
C ASP A 25 10.90 44.29 -1.51
N GLN A 26 12.16 44.51 -1.92
CA GLN A 26 12.57 44.82 -3.30
C GLN A 26 12.64 43.59 -4.23
N ARG A 27 12.16 42.41 -3.80
CA ARG A 27 12.07 41.23 -4.68
C ARG A 27 11.09 41.52 -5.83
N THR A 28 11.41 41.07 -7.04
CA THR A 28 10.47 41.15 -8.18
C THR A 28 9.30 40.19 -7.95
N LEU A 29 8.19 40.38 -8.68
CA LEU A 29 7.01 39.52 -8.58
C LEU A 29 7.38 38.04 -8.83
N THR A 30 8.17 37.78 -9.87
CA THR A 30 8.71 36.46 -10.22
C THR A 30 9.62 35.89 -9.12
N THR A 31 10.41 36.71 -8.42
CA THR A 31 11.21 36.27 -7.26
C THR A 31 10.31 35.90 -6.07
N LYS A 32 9.27 36.68 -5.77
CA LYS A 32 8.32 36.36 -4.68
C LYS A 32 7.56 35.07 -4.96
N ILE A 33 7.16 34.84 -6.22
CA ILE A 33 6.57 33.57 -6.67
C ILE A 33 7.56 32.41 -6.45
N ALA A 34 8.84 32.56 -6.83
CA ALA A 34 9.84 31.50 -6.64
C ALA A 34 10.10 31.17 -5.15
N ASP A 35 10.27 32.19 -4.30
CA ASP A 35 10.47 32.03 -2.85
C ASP A 35 9.28 31.35 -2.16
N LEU A 36 8.06 31.66 -2.62
CA LEU A 36 6.82 31.03 -2.15
C LEU A 36 6.75 29.56 -2.57
N LEU A 37 6.98 29.27 -3.85
CA LEU A 37 6.89 27.89 -4.38
C LEU A 37 7.91 26.96 -3.71
N ALA A 38 9.09 27.46 -3.36
CA ALA A 38 10.12 26.71 -2.64
C ALA A 38 9.73 26.32 -1.19
N GLN A 39 8.64 26.88 -0.64
CA GLN A 39 8.11 26.55 0.68
C GLN A 39 6.97 25.51 0.65
N MET A 40 6.47 25.16 -0.55
CA MET A 40 5.36 24.22 -0.75
C MET A 40 5.83 22.77 -0.99
N PRO A 41 5.02 21.74 -0.64
CA PRO A 41 3.72 21.82 0.01
C PRO A 41 3.82 22.23 1.49
N ALA A 42 2.80 22.95 1.98
CA ALA A 42 2.77 23.48 3.33
C ALA A 42 2.80 22.37 4.40
N LYS A 43 3.68 22.51 5.39
CA LYS A 43 3.91 21.50 6.44
C LYS A 43 2.78 21.40 7.46
N ASP A 44 2.03 22.49 7.65
CA ASP A 44 0.87 22.57 8.52
C ASP A 44 -0.10 23.69 8.08
N SER A 45 -1.22 23.81 8.78
CA SER A 45 -2.29 24.79 8.51
C SER A 45 -1.87 26.26 8.75
N ALA A 46 -0.88 26.52 9.61
CA ALA A 46 -0.35 27.86 9.85
C ALA A 46 0.57 28.31 8.71
N GLN A 47 1.46 27.43 8.22
CA GLN A 47 2.25 27.70 7.01
C GLN A 47 1.33 27.90 5.80
N LEU A 48 0.36 27.00 5.58
CA LEU A 48 -0.61 27.13 4.48
C LEU A 48 -1.35 28.48 4.53
N SER A 49 -1.72 28.93 5.74
CA SER A 49 -2.35 30.24 5.93
C SER A 49 -1.40 31.40 5.65
N ALA A 50 -0.09 31.26 5.92
CA ALA A 50 0.91 32.27 5.58
C ALA A 50 1.12 32.36 4.06
N ASP A 51 1.38 31.23 3.40
CA ASP A 51 1.63 31.11 1.96
C ASP A 51 0.51 31.78 1.15
N MET A 52 -0.75 31.48 1.49
CA MET A 52 -1.92 32.00 0.80
C MET A 52 -2.15 33.50 1.06
N ASN A 53 -1.66 34.04 2.20
CA ASN A 53 -1.63 35.49 2.41
C ASN A 53 -0.50 36.18 1.63
N GLU A 54 0.63 35.50 1.33
CA GLU A 54 1.66 36.04 0.43
C GLU A 54 1.17 36.05 -1.03
N ILE A 55 0.46 35.03 -1.51
CA ILE A 55 -0.21 35.06 -2.84
C ILE A 55 -1.19 36.23 -2.93
N ALA A 56 -2.07 36.40 -1.92
CA ALA A 56 -2.98 37.55 -1.87
C ALA A 56 -2.23 38.90 -1.88
N GLY A 57 -1.07 38.97 -1.22
CA GLY A 57 -0.20 40.13 -1.20
C GLY A 57 0.51 40.44 -2.53
N MET A 58 0.60 39.49 -3.46
CA MET A 58 1.13 39.69 -4.81
C MET A 58 0.08 40.23 -5.81
N GLY A 59 -1.20 40.23 -5.45
CA GLY A 59 -2.27 40.86 -6.23
C GLY A 59 -2.67 40.10 -7.51
N LYS A 60 -3.48 40.77 -8.34
CA LYS A 60 -3.94 40.24 -9.65
C LYS A 60 -2.77 39.92 -10.55
N GLU A 61 -1.79 40.81 -10.58
CA GLU A 61 -0.57 40.72 -11.38
C GLU A 61 0.23 39.48 -11.00
N GLY A 62 0.30 39.13 -9.70
CA GLY A 62 0.96 37.91 -9.24
C GLY A 62 0.31 36.65 -9.80
N LEU A 63 -1.02 36.57 -9.76
CA LEU A 63 -1.76 35.42 -10.32
C LEU A 63 -1.72 35.36 -11.85
N VAL A 64 -1.67 36.51 -12.55
CA VAL A 64 -1.46 36.56 -14.01
C VAL A 64 -0.05 36.11 -14.38
N GLU A 65 0.96 36.49 -13.60
CA GLU A 65 2.36 36.07 -13.79
C GLU A 65 2.50 34.56 -13.52
N MET A 66 1.99 34.04 -12.40
CA MET A 66 1.94 32.61 -12.11
C MET A 66 1.24 31.82 -13.22
N ALA A 67 0.12 32.34 -13.75
CA ALA A 67 -0.59 31.72 -14.87
C ALA A 67 0.15 31.80 -16.21
N ALA A 68 0.96 32.85 -16.43
CA ALA A 68 1.84 32.96 -17.59
C ALA A 68 3.07 32.04 -17.51
N MET A 69 3.42 31.60 -16.30
CA MET A 69 4.44 30.57 -16.04
C MET A 69 3.93 29.12 -16.25
N LEU A 70 2.63 28.90 -16.60
CA LEU A 70 2.03 27.61 -17.00
C LEU A 70 2.03 27.40 -18.52
N THR A 71 1.99 26.15 -19.06
CA THR A 71 2.55 25.82 -20.42
C THR A 71 1.61 24.95 -21.55
N ALA A 72 1.40 23.66 -22.17
CA ALA A 72 1.80 22.15 -22.62
C ALA A 72 1.99 20.70 -21.76
N PRO A 73 1.26 19.52 -21.81
CA PRO A 73 1.98 18.24 -21.66
C PRO A 73 3.21 18.17 -22.52
N GLY A 74 4.20 17.51 -21.95
CA GLY A 74 5.44 17.24 -22.59
C GLY A 74 6.61 18.03 -22.09
N LYS A 75 6.44 19.33 -21.63
CA LYS A 75 8.02 21.76 -21.22
C LYS A 75 7.91 22.75 -19.93
N GLY A 76 8.61 22.49 -18.84
CA GLY A 76 8.33 23.12 -17.54
C GLY A 76 7.50 22.23 -16.61
N ASP A 77 7.90 22.15 -15.34
CA ASP A 77 7.13 21.49 -14.29
C ASP A 77 6.06 22.44 -13.73
N ASN A 78 4.80 22.15 -14.04
CA ASN A 78 3.66 22.92 -13.57
C ASN A 78 3.31 22.65 -12.09
N THR A 79 3.81 21.58 -11.47
CA THR A 79 3.28 21.03 -10.20
C THR A 79 3.22 22.06 -9.08
N GLY A 80 4.29 22.84 -8.89
CA GLY A 80 4.33 23.89 -7.86
C GLY A 80 3.31 25.01 -8.12
N LEU A 81 3.23 25.49 -9.37
CA LEU A 81 2.29 26.55 -9.76
C LEU A 81 0.84 26.08 -9.67
N GLU A 82 0.55 24.85 -10.12
CA GLU A 82 -0.79 24.28 -10.07
C GLU A 82 -1.23 23.99 -8.62
N TYR A 83 -0.32 23.54 -7.75
CA TYR A 83 -0.56 23.41 -6.31
C TYR A 83 -0.81 24.76 -5.65
N ALA A 84 -0.01 25.78 -5.95
CA ALA A 84 -0.13 27.11 -5.37
C ALA A 84 -1.42 27.84 -5.83
N MET A 85 -1.71 27.82 -7.14
CA MET A 85 -2.92 28.44 -7.71
C MET A 85 -4.17 27.66 -7.33
N GLY A 86 -4.13 26.32 -7.35
CA GLY A 86 -5.23 25.46 -6.89
C GLY A 86 -5.53 25.64 -5.40
N GLY A 87 -4.49 25.64 -4.57
CA GLY A 87 -4.57 25.94 -3.15
C GLY A 87 -5.13 27.35 -2.89
N PHE A 88 -4.71 28.35 -3.66
CA PHE A 88 -5.22 29.72 -3.53
C PHE A 88 -6.69 29.84 -3.95
N SER A 89 -7.08 29.24 -5.08
CA SER A 89 -8.48 29.18 -5.53
C SER A 89 -9.39 28.53 -4.48
N TYR A 90 -8.95 27.45 -3.85
CA TYR A 90 -9.66 26.81 -2.73
C TYR A 90 -9.66 27.66 -1.45
N TYR A 91 -8.58 28.42 -1.19
CA TYR A 91 -8.46 29.30 -0.03
C TYR A 91 -9.34 30.56 -0.15
N VAL A 92 -9.49 31.16 -1.35
CA VAL A 92 -10.33 32.35 -1.58
C VAL A 92 -11.78 32.04 -1.93
N SER A 93 -12.13 30.78 -2.23
CA SER A 93 -13.54 30.38 -2.33
C SER A 93 -14.27 30.37 -0.97
N GLN A 94 -13.52 30.40 0.14
CA GLN A 94 -14.04 30.47 1.51
C GLN A 94 -14.64 31.85 1.85
N PRO A 95 -15.66 31.93 2.72
CA PRO A 95 -16.29 33.21 3.10
C PRO A 95 -15.33 34.23 3.73
N GLY A 96 -15.54 35.51 3.44
CA GLY A 96 -14.75 36.62 3.99
C GLY A 96 -13.48 36.94 3.20
N ARG A 97 -13.37 36.46 1.95
CA ARG A 97 -12.24 36.65 1.02
C ARG A 97 -12.69 37.10 -0.37
N GLU A 98 -13.89 37.69 -0.46
CA GLU A 98 -14.60 37.97 -1.71
C GLU A 98 -13.82 38.89 -2.66
N GLU A 99 -13.05 39.84 -2.14
CA GLU A 99 -12.18 40.72 -2.95
C GLU A 99 -11.04 39.93 -3.61
N TRP A 100 -10.40 39.00 -2.89
CA TRP A 100 -9.33 38.15 -3.44
C TRP A 100 -9.89 37.09 -4.39
N ARG A 101 -11.11 36.61 -4.15
CA ARG A 101 -11.85 35.77 -5.11
C ARG A 101 -12.08 36.51 -6.42
N GLN A 102 -12.63 37.73 -6.37
CA GLN A 102 -12.82 38.59 -7.54
C GLN A 102 -11.50 38.79 -8.31
N MET A 103 -10.45 39.17 -7.57
CA MET A 103 -9.09 39.37 -8.09
C MET A 103 -8.53 38.13 -8.81
N SER A 104 -8.79 36.92 -8.29
CA SER A 104 -8.37 35.67 -8.94
C SER A 104 -9.15 35.34 -10.20
N VAL A 105 -10.47 35.58 -10.26
CA VAL A 105 -11.26 35.44 -11.50
C VAL A 105 -10.73 36.39 -12.58
N ASP A 106 -10.56 37.66 -12.21
CA ASP A 106 -9.98 38.70 -13.04
C ASP A 106 -8.60 38.32 -13.61
N ALA A 107 -7.76 37.68 -12.79
CA ALA A 107 -6.44 37.18 -13.19
C ALA A 107 -6.56 35.97 -14.14
N TYR A 108 -7.36 34.96 -13.78
CA TYR A 108 -7.48 33.73 -14.54
C TYR A 108 -8.17 33.96 -15.90
N CYS A 109 -9.20 34.80 -16.00
CA CYS A 109 -9.77 35.20 -17.29
C CYS A 109 -8.78 35.98 -18.18
N GLN A 110 -7.97 36.87 -17.58
CA GLN A 110 -6.93 37.60 -18.31
C GLN A 110 -5.80 36.67 -18.79
N ALA A 111 -5.43 35.67 -17.98
CA ALA A 111 -4.49 34.63 -18.37
C ALA A 111 -5.08 33.67 -19.41
N LEU A 112 -6.36 33.32 -19.33
CA LEU A 112 -7.06 32.42 -20.26
C LEU A 112 -7.07 32.94 -21.70
N GLN A 113 -7.12 34.27 -21.88
CA GLN A 113 -6.97 34.93 -23.19
C GLN A 113 -5.53 34.94 -23.72
N ARG A 114 -4.54 34.81 -22.83
CA ARG A 114 -3.10 34.83 -23.16
C ARG A 114 -2.51 33.44 -23.33
N ALA A 115 -3.06 32.44 -22.64
CA ALA A 115 -2.60 31.07 -22.68
C ALA A 115 -2.66 30.52 -24.10
N ASP A 116 -1.52 30.11 -24.63
CA ASP A 116 -1.35 29.50 -25.94
C ASP A 116 -2.03 28.12 -26.08
N ASN A 117 -2.72 27.61 -25.05
CA ASN A 117 -2.93 26.17 -24.91
C ASN A 117 -4.21 25.66 -24.25
N GLU A 118 -4.65 24.48 -24.70
CA GLU A 118 -5.76 23.68 -24.21
C GLU A 118 -5.65 23.23 -22.74
N GLU A 119 -4.76 22.34 -22.27
CA GLU A 119 -4.77 21.94 -20.84
C GLU A 119 -4.43 23.11 -19.89
N ASN A 120 -3.70 24.16 -20.31
CA ASN A 120 -3.61 25.39 -19.53
C ASN A 120 -4.95 26.09 -19.45
N LYS A 121 -5.67 26.21 -20.57
CA LYS A 121 -7.03 26.74 -20.58
C LYS A 121 -7.89 25.86 -19.70
N ALA A 122 -7.85 24.54 -19.81
CA ALA A 122 -8.57 23.61 -18.95
C ALA A 122 -8.16 23.75 -17.47
N PHE A 123 -6.88 24.00 -17.15
CA PHE A 123 -6.43 24.26 -15.78
C PHE A 123 -6.97 25.58 -15.25
N LEU A 124 -6.84 26.68 -16.01
CA LEU A 124 -7.36 28.00 -15.64
C LEU A 124 -8.89 28.01 -15.59
N ILE A 125 -9.55 27.23 -16.44
CA ILE A 125 -10.99 26.95 -16.41
C ILE A 125 -11.35 26.12 -15.16
N ARG A 126 -10.54 25.12 -14.77
CA ARG A 126 -10.67 24.40 -13.48
C ARG A 126 -10.41 25.32 -12.27
N GLN A 127 -9.64 26.39 -12.41
CA GLN A 127 -9.58 27.45 -11.39
C GLN A 127 -10.86 28.27 -11.36
N LEU A 128 -11.35 28.72 -12.53
CA LEU A 128 -12.62 29.43 -12.66
C LEU A 128 -13.84 28.58 -12.22
N GLU A 129 -13.75 27.25 -12.28
CA GLU A 129 -14.72 26.32 -11.70
C GLU A 129 -14.83 26.46 -10.16
N MET A 130 -13.74 26.88 -9.48
CA MET A 130 -13.71 27.09 -8.03
C MET A 130 -13.98 28.55 -7.62
N VAL A 131 -13.49 29.54 -8.38
CA VAL A 131 -13.58 30.96 -8.00
C VAL A 131 -14.59 31.79 -8.81
N GLY A 132 -15.03 31.33 -9.98
CA GLY A 132 -15.90 32.08 -10.90
C GLY A 132 -17.26 32.48 -10.33
N LYS A 133 -17.85 33.54 -10.90
CA LYS A 133 -19.25 33.96 -10.81
C LYS A 133 -19.70 34.43 -12.21
N ASP A 134 -20.69 35.32 -12.30
CA ASP A 134 -21.13 35.95 -13.57
C ASP A 134 -20.00 36.69 -14.32
N ASP A 135 -19.01 37.17 -13.59
CA ASP A 135 -17.77 37.80 -14.10
C ASP A 135 -16.97 36.89 -15.04
N ALA A 136 -16.89 35.59 -14.75
CA ALA A 136 -16.16 34.61 -15.54
C ALA A 136 -16.91 34.19 -16.83
N VAL A 137 -18.24 34.33 -16.88
CA VAL A 137 -19.07 33.77 -17.95
C VAL A 137 -18.64 34.25 -19.33
N ALA A 138 -18.36 35.55 -19.47
CA ALA A 138 -17.93 36.15 -20.74
C ALA A 138 -16.55 35.66 -21.22
N CYS A 139 -15.67 35.21 -20.31
CA CYS A 139 -14.35 34.67 -20.67
C CYS A 139 -14.40 33.15 -20.96
N LEU A 140 -15.38 32.44 -20.40
CA LEU A 140 -15.62 31.01 -20.63
C LEU A 140 -16.41 30.74 -21.93
N GLN A 141 -17.35 31.61 -22.31
CA GLN A 141 -18.29 31.38 -23.42
C GLN A 141 -17.61 31.05 -24.76
N GLY A 142 -16.43 31.61 -25.03
CA GLY A 142 -15.67 31.37 -26.27
C GLY A 142 -15.16 29.93 -26.45
N TYR A 143 -15.14 29.13 -25.39
CA TYR A 143 -14.62 27.76 -25.40
C TYR A 143 -15.70 26.67 -25.52
N LEU A 144 -16.98 27.06 -25.51
CA LEU A 144 -18.12 26.12 -25.55
C LEU A 144 -18.39 25.47 -26.92
N THR A 145 -17.54 25.73 -27.92
CA THR A 145 -17.57 25.03 -29.22
C THR A 145 -16.20 24.46 -29.61
N ASP A 146 -15.23 24.51 -28.70
CA ASP A 146 -13.91 23.90 -28.84
C ASP A 146 -14.01 22.41 -28.43
N GLU A 147 -13.61 21.49 -29.31
CA GLU A 147 -13.82 20.04 -29.11
C GLU A 147 -13.21 19.51 -27.81
N ARG A 148 -12.16 20.16 -27.30
CA ARG A 148 -11.43 19.74 -26.09
C ARG A 148 -11.77 20.60 -24.86
N LEU A 149 -12.00 21.90 -25.05
CA LEU A 149 -12.25 22.84 -23.96
C LEU A 149 -13.73 23.02 -23.61
N CYS A 150 -14.64 22.56 -24.47
CA CYS A 150 -16.08 22.63 -24.24
C CYS A 150 -16.51 21.92 -22.94
N ALA A 151 -15.98 20.72 -22.65
CA ALA A 151 -16.31 19.99 -21.42
C ALA A 151 -15.87 20.72 -20.13
N PRO A 152 -14.60 21.12 -19.93
CA PRO A 152 -14.21 21.87 -18.75
C PRO A 152 -14.86 23.27 -18.69
N ALA A 153 -15.02 23.97 -19.83
CA ALA A 153 -15.66 25.29 -19.85
C ALA A 153 -17.14 25.20 -19.44
N ALA A 154 -17.84 24.17 -19.90
CA ALA A 154 -19.22 23.91 -19.49
C ALA A 154 -19.29 23.59 -17.99
N LYS A 155 -18.37 22.77 -17.47
CA LYS A 155 -18.31 22.43 -16.04
C LYS A 155 -18.06 23.63 -15.13
N ALA A 156 -17.20 24.57 -15.53
CA ALA A 156 -17.04 25.84 -14.83
C ALA A 156 -18.33 26.67 -14.81
N LEU A 157 -19.09 26.71 -15.91
CA LEU A 157 -20.38 27.39 -15.98
C LEU A 157 -21.49 26.72 -15.13
N ILE A 158 -21.47 25.40 -14.97
CA ILE A 158 -22.38 24.68 -14.03
C ILE A 158 -22.14 25.19 -12.60
N ASN A 159 -20.88 25.26 -12.17
CA ASN A 159 -20.52 25.67 -10.80
C ASN A 159 -20.72 27.16 -10.53
N ILE A 160 -20.63 28.01 -11.57
CA ILE A 160 -21.03 29.42 -11.49
C ILE A 160 -22.53 29.55 -11.18
N HIS A 161 -23.35 28.64 -11.72
CA HIS A 161 -24.77 28.45 -11.36
C HIS A 161 -25.65 29.71 -11.48
N THR A 162 -25.48 30.49 -12.56
CA THR A 162 -26.26 31.71 -12.80
C THR A 162 -27.09 31.67 -14.09
N PRO A 163 -28.11 32.56 -14.23
CA PRO A 163 -28.89 32.65 -15.46
C PRO A 163 -28.09 33.07 -16.71
N ALA A 164 -26.94 33.73 -16.54
CA ALA A 164 -26.03 34.09 -17.63
C ALA A 164 -25.15 32.89 -18.05
N ALA A 165 -24.65 32.11 -17.07
CA ALA A 165 -23.90 30.89 -17.37
C ALA A 165 -24.74 29.87 -18.15
N GLY A 166 -26.00 29.66 -17.75
CA GLY A 166 -26.93 28.81 -18.50
C GLY A 166 -27.32 29.36 -19.88
N GLU A 167 -27.37 30.69 -20.05
CA GLU A 167 -27.58 31.32 -21.36
C GLU A 167 -26.40 31.04 -22.30
N ALA A 168 -25.16 31.16 -21.81
CA ALA A 168 -23.95 30.90 -22.59
C ALA A 168 -23.89 29.43 -23.07
N LEU A 169 -24.19 28.47 -22.17
CA LEU A 169 -24.33 27.05 -22.52
C LEU A 169 -25.39 26.82 -23.62
N LEU A 170 -26.55 27.47 -23.50
CA LEU A 170 -27.67 27.30 -24.43
C LEU A 170 -27.37 27.89 -25.82
N GLN A 171 -26.64 29.00 -25.89
CA GLN A 171 -26.24 29.63 -27.14
C GLN A 171 -25.17 28.84 -27.92
N ALA A 172 -24.36 28.04 -27.23
CA ALA A 172 -23.34 27.20 -27.87
C ALA A 172 -23.91 25.91 -28.48
N LEU A 173 -24.92 25.30 -27.83
CA LEU A 173 -25.47 23.99 -28.18
C LEU A 173 -25.85 23.79 -29.67
N PRO A 174 -26.44 24.77 -30.40
CA PRO A 174 -26.78 24.60 -31.82
C PRO A 174 -25.59 24.42 -32.76
N ASN A 175 -24.40 24.86 -32.35
CA ASN A 175 -23.18 24.83 -33.17
C ASN A 175 -22.21 23.70 -32.77
N ALA A 176 -22.40 23.11 -31.58
CA ALA A 176 -21.56 22.04 -31.06
C ALA A 176 -21.78 20.71 -31.81
N GLN A 177 -20.71 19.92 -31.91
CA GLN A 177 -20.70 18.59 -32.54
C GLN A 177 -19.98 17.59 -31.64
N GLY A 178 -20.02 16.31 -32.00
CA GLY A 178 -19.30 15.22 -31.29
C GLY A 178 -19.58 15.19 -29.79
N ASP A 179 -18.53 14.95 -29.01
CA ASP A 179 -18.60 14.83 -27.55
C ASP A 179 -18.96 16.17 -26.88
N CYS A 180 -18.51 17.32 -27.42
CA CYS A 180 -18.92 18.65 -26.93
C CYS A 180 -20.45 18.85 -26.96
N ARG A 181 -21.14 18.38 -28.02
CA ARG A 181 -22.61 18.44 -28.07
C ARG A 181 -23.26 17.62 -26.95
N MET A 182 -22.66 16.50 -26.56
CA MET A 182 -23.13 15.71 -25.42
C MET A 182 -22.85 16.44 -24.09
N SER A 183 -21.65 16.99 -23.89
CA SER A 183 -21.29 17.76 -22.70
C SER A 183 -22.17 18.98 -22.47
N LEU A 184 -22.57 19.70 -23.52
CA LEU A 184 -23.49 20.84 -23.38
C LEU A 184 -24.92 20.42 -23.02
N VAL A 185 -25.40 19.27 -23.50
CA VAL A 185 -26.71 18.72 -23.10
C VAL A 185 -26.70 18.36 -21.62
N GLU A 186 -25.66 17.67 -21.16
CA GLU A 186 -25.45 17.30 -19.75
C GLU A 186 -25.34 18.55 -18.86
N ALA A 187 -24.49 19.52 -19.24
CA ALA A 187 -24.27 20.75 -18.49
C ALA A 187 -25.50 21.65 -18.37
N LEU A 188 -26.36 21.72 -19.40
CA LEU A 188 -27.64 22.44 -19.32
C LEU A 188 -28.62 21.77 -18.37
N GLY A 189 -28.53 20.44 -18.25
CA GLY A 189 -29.19 19.65 -17.22
C GLY A 189 -28.74 20.04 -15.82
N ASP A 190 -27.45 19.94 -15.55
CA ASP A 190 -26.86 20.14 -14.23
C ASP A 190 -26.93 21.59 -13.74
N ALA A 191 -26.79 22.56 -14.66
CA ALA A 191 -27.08 23.97 -14.40
C ALA A 191 -28.58 24.27 -14.19
N ARG A 192 -29.45 23.25 -14.34
CA ARG A 192 -30.92 23.31 -14.22
C ARG A 192 -31.56 24.43 -15.05
N TYR A 193 -31.03 24.71 -16.25
CA TYR A 193 -31.37 25.91 -16.99
C TYR A 193 -32.71 25.82 -17.75
N ALA A 194 -33.78 26.32 -17.13
CA ALA A 194 -35.17 26.20 -17.62
C ALA A 194 -35.40 26.61 -19.10
N LYS A 195 -34.68 27.60 -19.65
CA LYS A 195 -34.84 27.99 -21.06
C LYS A 195 -34.41 26.89 -22.04
N ALA A 196 -33.52 25.99 -21.63
CA ALA A 196 -32.99 24.93 -22.47
C ALA A 196 -34.03 23.85 -22.82
N VAL A 197 -35.10 23.72 -22.02
CA VAL A 197 -36.13 22.68 -22.16
C VAL A 197 -36.71 22.62 -23.57
N ALA A 198 -36.93 23.77 -24.22
CA ALA A 198 -37.45 23.84 -25.59
C ALA A 198 -36.49 23.27 -26.65
N VAL A 199 -35.18 23.31 -26.39
CA VAL A 199 -34.12 22.79 -27.28
C VAL A 199 -33.76 21.35 -26.93
N LEU A 200 -33.87 20.96 -25.66
CA LEU A 200 -33.59 19.61 -25.16
C LEU A 200 -34.75 18.62 -25.40
N THR A 201 -36.01 19.08 -25.37
CA THR A 201 -37.20 18.21 -25.55
C THR A 201 -37.17 17.40 -26.86
N PRO A 202 -36.81 17.97 -28.03
CA PRO A 202 -36.65 17.18 -29.26
C PRO A 202 -35.54 16.13 -29.21
N LEU A 203 -34.52 16.31 -28.36
CA LEU A 203 -33.41 15.37 -28.23
C LEU A 203 -33.78 14.14 -27.39
N ALA A 204 -34.81 14.24 -26.54
CA ALA A 204 -35.34 13.11 -25.76
C ALA A 204 -36.00 12.01 -26.62
N THR A 205 -36.09 12.20 -27.94
CA THR A 205 -36.48 11.18 -28.93
C THR A 205 -35.48 11.03 -30.08
N ASP A 206 -34.27 11.58 -29.95
CA ASP A 206 -33.21 11.47 -30.96
C ASP A 206 -32.86 10.00 -31.24
N PRO A 207 -32.56 9.59 -32.49
CA PRO A 207 -32.14 8.21 -32.80
C PRO A 207 -30.89 7.76 -32.02
N ASP A 208 -29.91 8.64 -31.74
CA ASP A 208 -28.75 8.27 -30.94
C ASP A 208 -29.15 7.98 -29.48
N SER A 209 -28.89 6.75 -29.03
CA SER A 209 -29.19 6.30 -27.68
C SER A 209 -28.39 7.02 -26.60
N LYS A 210 -27.18 7.52 -26.90
CA LYS A 210 -26.39 8.33 -25.96
C LYS A 210 -27.03 9.70 -25.78
N LEU A 211 -27.21 10.44 -26.87
CA LEU A 211 -27.78 11.79 -26.85
C LEU A 211 -29.20 11.81 -26.27
N ARG A 212 -30.03 10.80 -26.62
CA ARG A 212 -31.37 10.63 -26.06
C ARG A 212 -31.37 10.41 -24.54
N LYS A 213 -30.47 9.57 -24.03
CA LYS A 213 -30.30 9.32 -22.59
C LYS A 213 -29.84 10.58 -21.84
N LEU A 214 -28.89 11.33 -22.41
CA LEU A 214 -28.43 12.60 -21.85
C LEU A 214 -29.53 13.67 -21.86
N ALA A 215 -30.35 13.74 -22.92
CA ALA A 215 -31.48 14.66 -22.99
C ALA A 215 -32.56 14.35 -21.93
N LEU A 216 -32.89 13.07 -21.72
CA LEU A 216 -33.80 12.63 -20.65
C LEU A 216 -33.24 13.00 -19.26
N TYR A 217 -31.95 12.76 -19.02
CA TYR A 217 -31.26 13.17 -17.79
C TYR A 217 -31.31 14.69 -17.57
N ALA A 218 -31.02 15.47 -18.60
CA ALA A 218 -30.97 16.92 -18.52
C ALA A 218 -32.34 17.54 -18.23
N LEU A 219 -33.38 17.11 -18.95
CA LEU A 219 -34.77 17.52 -18.70
C LEU A 219 -35.23 17.16 -17.27
N ALA A 220 -34.79 16.01 -16.76
CA ALA A 220 -35.07 15.59 -15.39
C ALA A 220 -34.39 16.48 -14.34
N ASN A 221 -33.11 16.83 -14.52
CA ASN A 221 -32.39 17.72 -13.60
C ASN A 221 -32.95 19.15 -13.60
N ILE A 222 -33.41 19.66 -14.76
CA ILE A 222 -34.01 21.00 -14.89
C ILE A 222 -35.36 21.11 -14.17
N ALA A 223 -36.14 20.01 -14.12
CA ALA A 223 -37.43 19.94 -13.41
C ALA A 223 -38.49 20.99 -13.83
N ASP A 224 -38.47 21.40 -15.10
CA ASP A 224 -39.53 22.26 -15.66
C ASP A 224 -40.80 21.45 -15.98
N PRO A 225 -42.02 21.92 -15.63
CA PRO A 225 -43.27 21.21 -15.88
C PRO A 225 -43.52 20.79 -17.34
N ALA A 226 -42.96 21.49 -18.33
CA ALA A 226 -43.08 21.09 -19.74
C ALA A 226 -42.38 19.75 -20.04
N SER A 227 -41.45 19.32 -19.19
CA SER A 227 -40.71 18.06 -19.31
C SER A 227 -41.50 16.83 -18.86
N GLU A 228 -42.56 17.00 -18.05
CA GLU A 228 -43.32 15.87 -17.45
C GLU A 228 -43.82 14.89 -18.51
N ALA A 229 -44.38 15.40 -19.61
CA ALA A 229 -45.02 14.57 -20.63
C ALA A 229 -44.03 13.64 -21.36
N VAL A 230 -42.85 14.15 -21.73
CA VAL A 230 -41.85 13.35 -22.46
C VAL A 230 -41.14 12.35 -21.54
N LEU A 231 -40.85 12.75 -20.29
CA LEU A 231 -40.23 11.87 -19.29
C LEU A 231 -41.19 10.74 -18.86
N ALA A 232 -42.47 11.07 -18.61
CA ALA A 232 -43.49 10.07 -18.29
C ALA A 232 -43.71 9.09 -19.46
N GLN A 233 -43.79 9.60 -20.70
CA GLN A 233 -43.96 8.76 -21.88
C GLN A 233 -42.76 7.83 -22.09
N ALA A 234 -41.53 8.31 -21.90
CA ALA A 234 -40.33 7.47 -22.01
C ALA A 234 -40.28 6.40 -20.91
N ALA A 235 -40.58 6.75 -19.65
CA ALA A 235 -40.66 5.79 -18.56
C ALA A 235 -41.75 4.73 -18.78
N GLN A 236 -42.90 5.12 -19.34
CA GLN A 236 -43.99 4.22 -19.71
C GLN A 236 -43.58 3.26 -20.85
N GLN A 237 -42.84 3.74 -21.85
CA GLN A 237 -42.28 2.90 -22.93
C GLN A 237 -41.28 1.86 -22.38
N GLY A 238 -40.48 2.24 -21.38
CA GLY A 238 -39.61 1.33 -20.62
C GLY A 238 -40.34 0.41 -19.62
N ASN A 239 -41.69 0.35 -19.65
CA ASN A 239 -42.55 -0.40 -18.72
C ASN A 239 -42.24 -0.12 -17.23
N TYR A 240 -41.79 1.09 -16.91
CA TYR A 240 -41.32 1.49 -15.58
C TYR A 240 -40.21 0.58 -15.00
N THR A 241 -39.33 0.04 -15.86
CA THR A 241 -38.17 -0.77 -15.49
C THR A 241 -36.85 -0.03 -15.67
N PHE A 242 -35.79 -0.48 -15.01
CA PHE A 242 -34.44 0.06 -15.14
C PHE A 242 -33.74 -0.52 -16.39
N GLY A 243 -34.17 -0.06 -17.56
CA GLY A 243 -33.58 -0.43 -18.86
C GLY A 243 -32.37 0.43 -19.26
N ASN A 244 -31.70 0.04 -20.36
CA ASN A 244 -30.48 0.68 -20.88
C ASN A 244 -30.65 2.15 -21.29
N ASP A 245 -31.89 2.62 -21.49
CA ASP A 245 -32.22 4.01 -21.81
C ASP A 245 -32.24 4.94 -20.58
N ASN A 246 -32.21 4.39 -19.36
CA ASN A 246 -32.39 5.09 -18.09
C ASN A 246 -33.70 5.92 -17.98
N ALA A 247 -34.70 5.70 -18.84
CA ALA A 247 -35.88 6.58 -18.92
C ALA A 247 -36.69 6.63 -17.62
N THR A 248 -36.85 5.48 -16.96
CA THR A 248 -37.54 5.40 -15.66
C THR A 248 -36.73 6.07 -14.54
N SER A 249 -35.40 5.95 -14.59
CA SER A 249 -34.49 6.61 -13.64
C SER A 249 -34.53 8.13 -13.80
N ALA A 250 -34.61 8.64 -15.04
CA ALA A 250 -34.77 10.06 -15.32
C ALA A 250 -36.13 10.59 -14.81
N TYR A 251 -37.23 9.84 -14.98
CA TYR A 251 -38.54 10.29 -14.47
C TYR A 251 -38.64 10.25 -12.92
N LEU A 252 -37.97 9.30 -12.26
CA LEU A 252 -37.78 9.32 -10.80
C LEU A 252 -36.94 10.51 -10.34
N LEU A 253 -35.83 10.82 -11.03
CA LEU A 253 -35.00 12.00 -10.75
C LEU A 253 -35.81 13.29 -10.92
N TYR A 254 -36.63 13.41 -11.97
CA TYR A 254 -37.53 14.54 -12.19
C TYR A 254 -38.49 14.75 -11.01
N ALA A 255 -39.12 13.69 -10.50
CA ALA A 255 -39.97 13.79 -9.31
C ALA A 255 -39.19 14.27 -8.07
N GLN A 256 -37.99 13.76 -7.83
CA GLN A 256 -37.11 14.23 -6.75
C GLN A 256 -36.75 15.72 -6.91
N ARG A 257 -36.35 16.17 -8.11
CA ARG A 257 -35.99 17.56 -8.36
C ARG A 257 -37.18 18.52 -8.27
N LEU A 258 -38.39 18.08 -8.62
CA LEU A 258 -39.63 18.83 -8.34
C LEU A 258 -39.85 19.01 -6.83
N ALA A 259 -39.60 17.98 -6.01
CA ALA A 259 -39.69 18.07 -4.55
C ALA A 259 -38.64 19.04 -3.97
N GLU A 260 -37.37 18.93 -4.42
CA GLU A 260 -36.30 19.88 -4.09
C GLU A 260 -36.69 21.33 -4.45
N SER A 261 -37.31 21.55 -5.61
CA SER A 261 -37.76 22.88 -6.05
C SER A 261 -39.08 23.34 -5.39
N GLY A 262 -39.51 22.72 -4.29
CA GLY A 262 -40.72 23.07 -3.55
C GLY A 262 -42.05 22.70 -4.22
N LYS A 263 -42.04 22.03 -5.39
CA LYS A 263 -43.25 21.59 -6.12
C LYS A 263 -43.76 20.24 -5.57
N GLN A 264 -43.78 20.11 -4.24
CA GLN A 264 -44.02 18.85 -3.52
C GLN A 264 -45.29 18.11 -3.98
N GLN A 265 -46.40 18.81 -4.23
CA GLN A 265 -47.65 18.21 -4.71
C GLN A 265 -47.52 17.55 -6.11
N GLN A 266 -46.66 18.09 -6.98
CA GLN A 266 -46.42 17.54 -8.31
C GLN A 266 -45.51 16.30 -8.21
N ALA A 267 -44.47 16.36 -7.40
CA ALA A 267 -43.61 15.23 -7.08
C ALA A 267 -44.38 14.08 -6.41
N GLU A 268 -45.21 14.38 -5.41
CA GLU A 268 -46.09 13.42 -4.72
C GLU A 268 -47.05 12.74 -5.70
N LYS A 269 -47.70 13.51 -6.59
CA LYS A 269 -48.56 12.95 -7.65
C LYS A 269 -47.80 12.01 -8.59
N ILE A 270 -46.56 12.33 -8.96
CA ILE A 270 -45.74 11.48 -9.85
C ILE A 270 -45.30 10.20 -9.13
N ALA A 271 -44.78 10.31 -7.91
CA ALA A 271 -44.37 9.16 -7.11
C ALA A 271 -45.56 8.24 -6.78
N GLN A 272 -46.73 8.80 -6.45
CA GLN A 272 -47.98 8.04 -6.29
C GLN A 272 -48.41 7.37 -7.60
N SER A 273 -48.34 8.07 -8.74
CA SER A 273 -48.67 7.49 -10.05
C SER A 273 -47.69 6.40 -10.50
N LEU A 274 -46.42 6.48 -10.09
CA LEU A 274 -45.43 5.42 -10.31
C LEU A 274 -45.71 4.22 -9.42
N LEU A 275 -46.01 4.44 -8.14
CA LEU A 275 -46.36 3.38 -7.19
C LEU A 275 -47.65 2.66 -7.58
N ASP A 276 -48.70 3.38 -7.97
CA ASP A 276 -49.97 2.79 -8.45
C ASP A 276 -49.81 2.13 -9.82
N GLY A 277 -48.88 2.63 -10.64
CA GLY A 277 -48.56 2.11 -11.97
C GLY A 277 -47.58 0.93 -12.00
N THR A 278 -47.06 0.48 -10.85
CA THR A 278 -46.06 -0.60 -10.77
C THR A 278 -46.44 -1.69 -9.78
N GLY A 279 -46.39 -2.94 -10.25
CA GLY A 279 -46.84 -4.11 -9.48
C GLY A 279 -46.34 -5.47 -10.00
N GLN A 280 -45.43 -5.47 -10.97
CA GLN A 280 -44.73 -6.66 -11.47
C GLN A 280 -43.37 -6.76 -10.76
N ASP A 281 -42.81 -7.97 -10.62
CA ASP A 281 -41.56 -8.19 -9.88
C ASP A 281 -40.38 -7.38 -10.46
N LEU A 282 -40.29 -7.26 -11.79
CA LEU A 282 -39.27 -6.44 -12.49
C LEU A 282 -39.39 -4.93 -12.24
N GLN A 283 -40.45 -4.47 -11.57
CA GLN A 283 -40.69 -3.07 -11.22
C GLN A 283 -40.42 -2.80 -9.73
N VAL A 284 -39.92 -3.79 -8.96
CA VAL A 284 -39.73 -3.67 -7.50
C VAL A 284 -38.84 -2.48 -7.11
N HIS A 285 -37.78 -2.20 -7.87
CA HIS A 285 -36.89 -1.05 -7.63
C HIS A 285 -37.61 0.28 -7.86
N THR A 286 -38.46 0.38 -8.88
CA THR A 286 -39.21 1.60 -9.22
C THR A 286 -40.25 1.94 -8.15
N ARG A 287 -41.03 0.95 -7.69
CA ARG A 287 -41.96 1.16 -6.57
C ARG A 287 -41.26 1.43 -5.24
N THR A 288 -40.06 0.87 -5.04
CA THR A 288 -39.23 1.17 -3.85
C THR A 288 -38.77 2.63 -3.84
N ALA A 289 -38.24 3.14 -4.96
CA ALA A 289 -37.84 4.54 -5.08
C ALA A 289 -39.05 5.50 -4.98
N ALA A 290 -40.20 5.14 -5.55
CA ALA A 290 -41.44 5.90 -5.38
C ALA A 290 -41.93 5.91 -3.92
N LEU A 291 -41.78 4.79 -3.19
CA LEU A 291 -42.11 4.72 -1.76
C LEU A 291 -41.17 5.59 -0.91
N GLU A 292 -39.86 5.62 -1.21
CA GLU A 292 -38.87 6.48 -0.55
C GLU A 292 -39.24 7.96 -0.75
N GLN A 293 -39.51 8.38 -2.00
CA GLN A 293 -39.95 9.75 -2.31
C GLN A 293 -41.27 10.13 -1.63
N LEU A 294 -42.26 9.23 -1.59
CA LEU A 294 -43.51 9.49 -0.86
C LEU A 294 -43.30 9.57 0.65
N ALA A 295 -42.36 8.82 1.21
CA ALA A 295 -41.99 8.91 2.62
C ALA A 295 -41.41 10.30 2.95
N ASP A 296 -40.40 10.73 2.18
CA ASP A 296 -39.72 12.02 2.35
C ASP A 296 -40.68 13.21 2.20
N ILE A 297 -41.55 13.19 1.18
CA ILE A 297 -42.48 14.30 0.91
C ILE A 297 -43.61 14.37 1.96
N GLN A 298 -44.11 13.23 2.45
CA GLN A 298 -45.23 13.20 3.39
C GLN A 298 -44.81 13.26 4.86
N GLY A 299 -43.55 12.95 5.19
CA GLY A 299 -43.05 12.87 6.57
C GLY A 299 -43.83 11.85 7.40
N GLU A 300 -44.20 12.18 8.64
CA GLU A 300 -45.02 11.31 9.51
C GLU A 300 -46.34 10.83 8.88
N LYS A 301 -46.91 11.57 7.90
CA LYS A 301 -48.15 11.16 7.23
C LYS A 301 -47.96 9.88 6.39
N SER A 302 -46.73 9.64 5.91
CA SER A 302 -46.35 8.44 5.17
C SER A 302 -46.51 7.15 5.99
N VAL A 303 -46.59 7.22 7.32
CA VAL A 303 -46.72 6.02 8.17
C VAL A 303 -47.96 5.19 7.83
N ALA A 304 -49.03 5.80 7.29
CA ALA A 304 -50.18 5.06 6.77
C ALA A 304 -49.85 4.25 5.49
N LEU A 305 -48.96 4.76 4.64
CA LEU A 305 -48.45 4.10 3.44
C LEU A 305 -47.39 3.04 3.79
N LEU A 306 -46.38 3.41 4.58
CA LEU A 306 -45.29 2.52 5.03
C LEU A 306 -45.81 1.33 5.83
N THR A 307 -46.77 1.52 6.74
CA THR A 307 -47.40 0.38 7.44
C THR A 307 -48.17 -0.55 6.52
N ASN A 308 -48.53 -0.14 5.29
CA ASN A 308 -49.14 -1.01 4.28
C ASN A 308 -48.11 -1.68 3.37
N ALA A 309 -47.07 -0.97 2.93
CA ALA A 309 -45.95 -1.54 2.19
C ALA A 309 -45.19 -2.60 3.02
N ALA A 310 -45.07 -2.41 4.34
CA ALA A 310 -44.57 -3.42 5.29
C ALA A 310 -45.48 -4.66 5.46
N THR A 311 -46.51 -4.84 4.62
CA THR A 311 -47.31 -6.08 4.51
C THR A 311 -47.41 -6.59 3.06
N ASP A 312 -46.54 -6.12 2.16
CA ASP A 312 -46.48 -6.62 0.79
C ASP A 312 -45.92 -8.07 0.74
N LYS A 313 -46.23 -8.78 -0.36
CA LYS A 313 -45.77 -10.16 -0.56
C LYS A 313 -44.28 -10.24 -0.89
N ASN A 314 -43.73 -9.23 -1.54
CA ASN A 314 -42.32 -9.16 -1.88
C ASN A 314 -41.49 -8.73 -0.65
N PRO A 315 -40.47 -9.52 -0.23
CA PRO A 315 -39.73 -9.26 0.99
C PRO A 315 -38.79 -8.05 0.89
N GLU A 316 -38.23 -7.76 -0.28
CA GLU A 316 -37.36 -6.59 -0.51
C GLU A 316 -38.13 -5.28 -0.29
N TYR A 317 -39.36 -5.22 -0.83
CA TYR A 317 -40.22 -4.06 -0.69
C TYR A 317 -40.73 -3.87 0.75
N ARG A 318 -41.00 -4.96 1.50
CA ARG A 318 -41.25 -4.87 2.95
C ARG A 318 -40.02 -4.34 3.71
N ALA A 319 -38.83 -4.85 3.41
CA ALA A 319 -37.59 -4.45 4.06
C ALA A 319 -37.29 -2.96 3.82
N ALA A 320 -37.52 -2.47 2.60
CA ALA A 320 -37.43 -1.05 2.27
C ALA A 320 -38.45 -0.20 3.06
N ALA A 321 -39.73 -0.60 3.09
CA ALA A 321 -40.75 0.09 3.88
C ALA A 321 -40.42 0.17 5.38
N LEU A 322 -39.73 -0.85 5.92
CA LEU A 322 -39.27 -0.90 7.31
C LEU A 322 -37.96 -0.12 7.56
N LYS A 323 -37.13 0.09 6.52
CA LYS A 323 -36.01 1.05 6.55
C LYS A 323 -36.57 2.47 6.64
N PHE A 324 -37.40 2.88 5.66
CA PHE A 324 -37.97 4.24 5.59
C PHE A 324 -38.87 4.58 6.78
N ALA A 325 -39.43 3.57 7.47
CA ALA A 325 -40.18 3.77 8.70
C ALA A 325 -39.36 4.39 9.85
N GLY A 326 -38.03 4.20 9.87
CA GLY A 326 -37.15 4.54 11.00
C GLY A 326 -37.20 6.02 11.39
N ASP A 327 -37.07 6.91 10.41
CA ASP A 327 -37.05 8.36 10.59
C ASP A 327 -38.39 8.93 11.07
N TYR A 328 -39.47 8.13 11.00
CA TYR A 328 -40.82 8.50 11.41
C TYR A 328 -41.31 7.71 12.64
N ILE A 329 -40.40 7.11 13.44
CA ILE A 329 -40.75 6.46 14.72
C ILE A 329 -40.82 7.49 15.86
N THR A 330 -42.04 7.96 16.12
CA THR A 330 -42.38 8.84 17.24
C THR A 330 -43.39 8.15 18.16
N PRO A 331 -43.64 8.64 19.39
CA PRO A 331 -44.63 8.05 20.29
C PRO A 331 -46.04 7.97 19.70
N ALA A 332 -46.40 8.89 18.79
CA ALA A 332 -47.68 8.91 18.11
C ALA A 332 -47.76 7.83 17.00
N THR A 333 -46.77 7.78 16.11
CA THR A 333 -46.74 6.85 14.97
C THR A 333 -46.51 5.39 15.41
N THR A 334 -45.77 5.18 16.50
CA THR A 334 -45.51 3.86 17.10
C THR A 334 -46.80 3.07 17.37
N ALA A 335 -47.88 3.76 17.76
CA ALA A 335 -49.18 3.12 18.00
C ALA A 335 -49.77 2.48 16.72
N MET A 336 -49.48 3.02 15.53
CA MET A 336 -49.88 2.44 14.25
C MET A 336 -49.08 1.17 13.93
N TRP A 337 -47.75 1.20 14.12
CA TRP A 337 -46.87 0.05 13.94
C TRP A 337 -47.23 -1.12 14.88
N VAL A 338 -47.45 -0.85 16.16
CA VAL A 338 -47.91 -1.85 17.15
C VAL A 338 -49.29 -2.44 16.76
N LYS A 339 -50.21 -1.60 16.26
CA LYS A 339 -51.53 -2.02 15.77
C LYS A 339 -51.44 -2.86 14.48
N LYS A 340 -50.45 -2.61 13.62
CA LYS A 340 -50.20 -3.38 12.39
C LYS A 340 -49.57 -4.73 12.72
N ALA A 341 -48.48 -4.76 13.50
CA ALA A 341 -47.78 -5.99 13.92
C ALA A 341 -48.74 -7.02 14.55
N LYS A 342 -49.60 -6.58 15.48
CA LYS A 342 -50.61 -7.42 16.14
C LYS A 342 -51.61 -8.09 15.16
N LYS A 343 -51.76 -7.56 13.94
CA LYS A 343 -52.64 -8.08 12.90
C LYS A 343 -51.91 -8.88 11.81
N ALA A 344 -50.59 -8.95 11.88
CA ALA A 344 -49.76 -9.56 10.84
C ALA A 344 -49.45 -11.03 11.13
N ASP A 345 -49.01 -11.74 10.09
CA ASP A 345 -48.47 -13.09 10.18
C ASP A 345 -47.13 -13.11 10.95
N PRO A 346 -46.68 -14.26 11.50
CA PRO A 346 -45.54 -14.34 12.41
C PRO A 346 -44.25 -13.66 11.94
N GLU A 347 -43.94 -13.81 10.65
CA GLU A 347 -42.78 -13.23 9.98
C GLU A 347 -42.82 -11.70 10.03
N ILE A 348 -43.91 -11.10 9.56
CA ILE A 348 -44.07 -9.64 9.49
C ILE A 348 -44.26 -9.03 10.89
N GLU A 349 -44.89 -9.74 11.82
CA GLU A 349 -44.95 -9.33 13.24
C GLU A 349 -43.53 -9.23 13.84
N ALA A 350 -42.65 -10.18 13.51
CA ALA A 350 -41.24 -10.16 13.92
C ALA A 350 -40.41 -9.09 13.18
N GLU A 351 -40.61 -8.88 11.88
CA GLU A 351 -39.98 -7.79 11.12
C GLU A 351 -40.28 -6.42 11.74
N ILE A 352 -41.54 -6.13 12.06
CA ILE A 352 -41.96 -4.86 12.67
C ILE A 352 -41.40 -4.72 14.09
N ILE A 353 -41.40 -5.79 14.92
CA ILE A 353 -40.80 -5.73 16.27
C ILE A 353 -39.27 -5.50 16.17
N THR A 354 -38.60 -6.06 15.16
CA THR A 354 -37.17 -5.81 14.91
C THR A 354 -36.90 -4.35 14.59
N MET A 355 -37.72 -3.75 13.71
CA MET A 355 -37.64 -2.33 13.36
C MET A 355 -37.89 -1.44 14.60
N LEU A 356 -38.94 -1.71 15.38
CA LEU A 356 -39.25 -0.94 16.60
C LEU A 356 -38.15 -1.04 17.67
N GLY A 357 -37.51 -2.22 17.80
CA GLY A 357 -36.36 -2.41 18.70
C GLY A 357 -35.08 -1.73 18.22
N ARG A 358 -34.86 -1.62 16.90
CA ARG A 358 -33.72 -0.88 16.31
C ARG A 358 -33.85 0.64 16.52
N ASN A 359 -35.06 1.17 16.37
CA ASN A 359 -35.35 2.61 16.51
C ASN A 359 -35.70 3.03 17.96
N ASN A 360 -35.31 2.23 18.96
CA ASN A 360 -35.56 2.44 20.40
C ASN A 360 -37.00 2.94 20.72
N ALA A 361 -38.01 2.30 20.12
CA ALA A 361 -39.39 2.78 20.16
C ALA A 361 -40.05 2.54 21.53
N LYS A 362 -39.71 3.34 22.55
CA LYS A 362 -40.16 3.13 23.95
C LYS A 362 -41.68 2.99 24.10
N ALA A 363 -42.47 3.70 23.29
CA ALA A 363 -43.94 3.57 23.26
C ALA A 363 -44.44 2.16 22.84
N ALA A 364 -43.62 1.34 22.16
CA ALA A 364 -43.92 -0.05 21.83
C ALA A 364 -43.60 -1.03 22.96
N LEU A 365 -42.81 -0.63 23.97
CA LEU A 365 -42.29 -1.55 25.00
C LEU A 365 -43.38 -2.39 25.70
N PRO A 366 -44.57 -1.86 26.07
CA PRO A 366 -45.63 -2.68 26.66
C PRO A 366 -46.18 -3.78 25.72
N ALA A 367 -46.10 -3.57 24.40
CA ALA A 367 -46.45 -4.58 23.40
C ALA A 367 -45.32 -5.60 23.20
N ILE A 368 -44.06 -5.18 23.21
CA ILE A 368 -42.89 -6.08 23.08
C ILE A 368 -42.76 -6.97 24.34
N ILE A 369 -42.93 -6.42 25.55
CA ILE A 369 -43.03 -7.18 26.81
C ILE A 369 -44.21 -8.18 26.79
N LYS A 370 -45.27 -7.90 26.02
CA LYS A 370 -46.37 -8.85 25.81
C LYS A 370 -46.02 -9.93 24.78
N ALA A 371 -45.25 -9.62 23.75
CA ALA A 371 -44.75 -10.56 22.75
C ALA A 371 -43.80 -11.63 23.34
N LEU A 372 -43.12 -11.36 24.47
CA LEU A 372 -42.45 -12.38 25.29
C LEU A 372 -43.37 -13.54 25.76
N ARG A 373 -44.69 -13.41 25.63
CA ARG A 373 -45.68 -14.46 25.95
C ARG A 373 -46.41 -14.98 24.70
N SER A 374 -45.86 -14.74 23.52
CA SER A 374 -46.40 -15.25 22.26
C SER A 374 -46.31 -16.78 22.21
N ARG A 375 -47.26 -17.40 21.49
CA ARG A 375 -47.19 -18.81 21.07
C ARG A 375 -46.47 -18.99 19.72
N LYS A 376 -46.02 -17.90 19.11
CA LYS A 376 -45.17 -17.86 17.91
C LYS A 376 -43.72 -17.68 18.38
N ASP A 377 -42.86 -18.69 18.25
CA ASP A 377 -41.52 -18.64 18.85
C ASP A 377 -40.60 -17.60 18.19
N GLN A 378 -40.66 -17.45 16.86
CA GLN A 378 -40.00 -16.36 16.12
C GLN A 378 -40.28 -14.97 16.71
N VAL A 379 -41.55 -14.68 17.02
CA VAL A 379 -42.00 -13.41 17.62
C VAL A 379 -41.49 -13.26 19.06
N LYS A 380 -41.40 -14.36 19.81
CA LYS A 380 -40.89 -14.39 21.18
C LYS A 380 -39.38 -14.11 21.23
N LEU A 381 -38.59 -14.77 20.39
CA LEU A 381 -37.14 -14.58 20.27
C LEU A 381 -36.80 -13.16 19.80
N VAL A 382 -37.55 -12.64 18.82
CA VAL A 382 -37.34 -11.26 18.34
C VAL A 382 -37.78 -10.22 19.39
N ALA A 383 -38.81 -10.48 20.19
CA ALA A 383 -39.17 -9.62 21.31
C ALA A 383 -38.09 -9.59 22.41
N ILE A 384 -37.39 -10.71 22.66
CA ILE A 384 -36.21 -10.77 23.53
C ILE A 384 -35.09 -9.88 22.98
N GLY A 385 -34.72 -10.05 21.71
CA GLY A 385 -33.66 -9.26 21.07
C GLY A 385 -33.99 -7.77 20.92
N ALA A 386 -35.27 -7.41 20.77
CA ALA A 386 -35.72 -6.02 20.79
C ALA A 386 -35.59 -5.39 22.18
N ILE A 387 -35.97 -6.10 23.25
CA ILE A 387 -35.81 -5.62 24.63
C ILE A 387 -34.34 -5.37 24.99
N GLY A 388 -33.43 -6.26 24.59
CA GLY A 388 -31.99 -6.06 24.81
C GLY A 388 -31.50 -4.73 24.23
N ARG A 389 -31.83 -4.43 22.96
CA ARG A 389 -31.44 -3.17 22.28
C ARG A 389 -32.09 -1.91 22.86
N MET A 390 -33.21 -2.02 23.57
CA MET A 390 -33.93 -0.86 24.12
C MET A 390 -33.42 -0.42 25.50
N GLY A 391 -32.58 -1.21 26.17
CA GLY A 391 -31.97 -0.87 27.47
C GLY A 391 -32.94 -0.77 28.66
N ASP A 392 -34.22 -1.07 28.50
CA ASP A 392 -35.22 -0.59 29.45
C ASP A 392 -35.33 -1.41 30.75
N GLU A 393 -35.09 -0.75 31.90
CA GLU A 393 -35.12 -1.34 33.24
C GLU A 393 -36.45 -2.03 33.58
N GLU A 394 -37.61 -1.52 33.11
CA GLU A 394 -38.89 -2.19 33.38
C GLU A 394 -38.97 -3.58 32.74
N ALA A 395 -38.23 -3.78 31.65
CA ALA A 395 -38.18 -5.02 30.89
C ALA A 395 -37.17 -6.04 31.45
N LEU A 396 -36.11 -5.60 32.13
CA LEU A 396 -35.06 -6.47 32.68
C LEU A 396 -35.61 -7.58 33.61
N PRO A 397 -36.50 -7.32 34.60
CA PRO A 397 -37.13 -8.39 35.40
C PRO A 397 -38.07 -9.32 34.59
N LYS A 398 -38.46 -8.92 33.38
CA LYS A 398 -39.27 -9.73 32.45
C LYS A 398 -38.35 -10.63 31.61
N LEU A 399 -37.21 -10.11 31.16
CA LEU A 399 -36.15 -10.81 30.44
C LEU A 399 -35.51 -11.91 31.31
N LEU A 400 -35.12 -11.60 32.54
CA LEU A 400 -34.62 -12.59 33.52
C LEU A 400 -35.67 -13.67 33.86
N LYS A 401 -36.97 -13.31 33.81
CA LYS A 401 -38.07 -14.27 33.98
C LYS A 401 -38.30 -15.15 32.75
N ALA A 402 -38.03 -14.66 31.54
CA ALA A 402 -38.02 -15.47 30.32
C ALA A 402 -36.85 -16.45 30.37
N MET A 403 -35.62 -15.97 30.57
CA MET A 403 -34.40 -16.78 30.74
C MET A 403 -34.60 -17.94 31.73
N ARG A 404 -35.13 -17.66 32.93
CA ARG A 404 -35.40 -18.70 33.95
C ARG A 404 -36.43 -19.77 33.54
N LYS A 405 -37.31 -19.49 32.57
CA LYS A 405 -38.45 -20.35 32.22
C LYS A 405 -38.46 -20.85 30.76
N GLY A 406 -37.50 -20.43 29.96
CA GLY A 406 -37.44 -20.72 28.54
C GLY A 406 -36.83 -22.08 28.21
N ASN A 407 -36.87 -22.43 26.93
CA ASN A 407 -36.07 -23.49 26.34
C ASN A 407 -34.63 -22.99 26.06
N ALA A 408 -33.78 -23.83 25.46
CA ALA A 408 -32.40 -23.48 25.13
C ALA A 408 -32.28 -22.25 24.20
N GLU A 409 -33.16 -22.09 23.22
CA GLU A 409 -33.18 -20.94 22.29
C GLU A 409 -33.57 -19.65 23.01
N GLU A 410 -34.58 -19.69 23.88
CA GLU A 410 -35.02 -18.56 24.70
C GLU A 410 -33.95 -18.16 25.73
N ILE A 411 -33.23 -19.13 26.32
CA ILE A 411 -32.10 -18.88 27.22
C ILE A 411 -30.94 -18.23 26.46
N ALA A 412 -30.59 -18.76 25.28
CA ALA A 412 -29.53 -18.19 24.44
C ALA A 412 -29.87 -16.77 23.99
N ALA A 413 -31.07 -16.53 23.45
CA ALA A 413 -31.54 -15.20 23.06
C ALA A 413 -31.56 -14.24 24.25
N ALA A 414 -31.98 -14.70 25.45
CA ALA A 414 -31.99 -13.86 26.64
C ALA A 414 -30.58 -13.53 27.14
N LYS A 415 -29.63 -14.47 27.02
CA LYS A 415 -28.20 -14.24 27.27
C LYS A 415 -27.67 -13.15 26.33
N GLU A 416 -27.83 -13.28 25.01
CA GLU A 416 -27.38 -12.27 24.04
C GLU A 416 -28.03 -10.90 24.30
N ALA A 417 -29.33 -10.88 24.61
CA ALA A 417 -30.04 -9.64 24.95
C ALA A 417 -29.46 -8.97 26.21
N LEU A 418 -29.13 -9.73 27.26
CA LEU A 418 -28.50 -9.22 28.49
C LEU A 418 -27.05 -8.77 28.28
N LEU A 419 -26.32 -9.33 27.32
CA LEU A 419 -24.97 -8.87 26.98
C LEU A 419 -24.99 -7.46 26.37
N ILE A 420 -25.93 -7.19 25.46
CA ILE A 420 -26.04 -5.87 24.77
C ILE A 420 -26.88 -4.82 25.52
N MET A 421 -27.55 -5.19 26.61
CA MET A 421 -28.51 -4.30 27.28
C MET A 421 -27.82 -3.22 28.13
N GLU A 422 -28.16 -1.96 27.85
CA GLU A 422 -27.75 -0.78 28.63
C GLU A 422 -28.81 -0.45 29.69
N ALA A 423 -28.77 -1.15 30.83
CA ALA A 423 -29.68 -0.95 31.96
C ALA A 423 -28.91 -0.87 33.28
N ASP A 424 -29.26 0.09 34.13
CA ASP A 424 -28.64 0.24 35.45
C ASP A 424 -28.97 -0.96 36.36
N GLY A 425 -27.99 -1.34 37.19
CA GLY A 425 -28.11 -2.49 38.10
C GLY A 425 -28.25 -3.86 37.41
N LEU A 426 -28.03 -3.99 36.09
CA LEU A 426 -28.19 -5.26 35.36
C LEU A 426 -27.37 -6.41 35.98
N THR A 427 -26.12 -6.15 36.34
CA THR A 427 -25.23 -7.15 36.96
C THR A 427 -25.71 -7.59 38.35
N ASP A 428 -26.32 -6.69 39.11
CA ASP A 428 -26.95 -7.00 40.39
C ASP A 428 -28.21 -7.86 40.20
N ALA A 429 -29.08 -7.47 39.26
CA ALA A 429 -30.31 -8.21 38.94
C ALA A 429 -30.05 -9.62 38.38
N VAL A 430 -28.97 -9.80 37.60
CA VAL A 430 -28.50 -11.12 37.14
C VAL A 430 -28.02 -11.97 38.33
N ALA A 431 -27.17 -11.42 39.20
CA ALA A 431 -26.65 -12.12 40.37
C ALA A 431 -27.78 -12.54 41.35
N ASP A 432 -28.72 -11.63 41.65
CA ASP A 432 -29.88 -11.89 42.51
C ASP A 432 -30.85 -12.95 41.94
N ALA A 433 -30.78 -13.22 40.63
CA ALA A 433 -31.59 -14.21 39.95
C ALA A 433 -30.95 -15.61 39.90
N LEU A 434 -29.61 -15.72 39.93
CA LEU A 434 -28.87 -17.00 39.85
C LEU A 434 -29.38 -18.10 40.81
N PRO A 435 -29.66 -17.86 42.10
CA PRO A 435 -30.12 -18.90 43.02
C PRO A 435 -31.53 -19.43 42.75
N LYS A 436 -32.22 -18.88 41.75
CA LYS A 436 -33.62 -19.17 41.39
C LYS A 436 -33.75 -19.73 39.97
N MET A 437 -32.64 -19.90 39.24
CA MET A 437 -32.61 -20.38 37.85
C MET A 437 -32.36 -21.91 37.79
N PRO A 438 -32.86 -22.62 36.75
CA PRO A 438 -32.39 -23.97 36.41
C PRO A 438 -30.98 -23.94 35.82
N ALA A 439 -30.30 -25.09 35.78
CA ALA A 439 -28.87 -25.20 35.46
C ALA A 439 -28.46 -24.55 34.12
N GLU A 440 -29.24 -24.73 33.05
CA GLU A 440 -28.96 -24.15 31.74
C GLU A 440 -29.02 -22.61 31.77
N ALA A 441 -29.98 -22.06 32.51
CA ALA A 441 -30.11 -20.62 32.71
C ALA A 441 -29.07 -20.08 33.70
N GLN A 442 -28.66 -20.86 34.71
CA GLN A 442 -27.54 -20.51 35.61
C GLN A 442 -26.24 -20.41 34.83
N ALA A 443 -25.90 -21.41 34.02
CA ALA A 443 -24.71 -21.38 33.17
C ALA A 443 -24.70 -20.17 32.22
N ALA A 444 -25.83 -19.87 31.58
CA ALA A 444 -25.96 -18.69 30.73
C ALA A 444 -25.87 -17.36 31.51
N ALA A 445 -26.41 -17.28 32.73
CA ALA A 445 -26.34 -16.08 33.57
C ALA A 445 -24.95 -15.84 34.17
N LEU A 446 -24.23 -16.91 34.53
CA LEU A 446 -22.81 -16.85 34.89
C LEU A 446 -21.97 -16.32 33.72
N ALA A 447 -22.25 -16.80 32.49
CA ALA A 447 -21.61 -16.27 31.29
C ALA A 447 -21.92 -14.77 31.05
N VAL A 448 -23.11 -14.27 31.39
CA VAL A 448 -23.42 -12.83 31.35
C VAL A 448 -22.58 -12.04 32.36
N LEU A 449 -22.40 -12.53 33.59
CA LEU A 449 -21.54 -11.85 34.59
C LEU A 449 -20.07 -11.84 34.15
N GLY A 450 -19.58 -12.95 33.61
CA GLY A 450 -18.24 -13.08 33.05
C GLY A 450 -17.99 -12.10 31.90
N ASN A 451 -18.77 -12.21 30.81
CA ASN A 451 -18.58 -11.37 29.61
C ASN A 451 -18.84 -9.86 29.85
N ARG A 452 -19.50 -9.49 30.95
CA ARG A 452 -19.66 -8.09 31.39
C ARG A 452 -18.65 -7.67 32.47
N ALA A 453 -17.59 -8.47 32.69
CA ALA A 453 -16.51 -8.22 33.64
C ALA A 453 -16.98 -7.80 35.05
N ALA A 454 -18.05 -8.44 35.54
CA ALA A 454 -18.85 -8.00 36.68
C ALA A 454 -18.18 -8.23 38.05
N SER A 455 -16.88 -7.91 38.19
CA SER A 455 -15.97 -8.22 39.29
C SER A 455 -16.53 -7.99 40.71
N LYS A 456 -17.41 -7.01 40.90
CA LYS A 456 -18.14 -6.77 42.17
C LYS A 456 -19.05 -7.95 42.61
N LYS A 457 -19.34 -8.89 41.72
CA LYS A 457 -20.18 -10.09 41.89
C LYS A 457 -19.39 -11.40 41.84
N ILE A 458 -18.05 -11.32 41.94
CA ILE A 458 -17.21 -12.51 41.84
C ILE A 458 -17.40 -13.49 43.00
N ASN A 459 -17.84 -13.02 44.17
CA ASN A 459 -18.11 -13.88 45.33
C ASN A 459 -19.33 -14.79 45.10
N GLU A 460 -20.34 -14.27 44.42
CA GLU A 460 -21.54 -14.98 43.99
C GLU A 460 -21.19 -16.01 42.91
N VAL A 461 -20.28 -15.70 41.98
CA VAL A 461 -19.75 -16.67 40.99
C VAL A 461 -18.90 -17.77 41.65
N PHE A 462 -18.05 -17.41 42.62
CA PHE A 462 -17.24 -18.35 43.40
C PHE A 462 -18.07 -19.36 44.23
N TYR A 463 -19.37 -19.16 44.42
CA TYR A 463 -20.26 -20.18 45.00
C TYR A 463 -20.44 -21.36 44.03
N TYR A 464 -20.60 -21.07 42.74
CA TYR A 464 -20.97 -22.05 41.73
C TYR A 464 -19.80 -22.89 41.18
N VAL A 465 -18.55 -22.55 41.49
CA VAL A 465 -17.39 -23.38 41.09
C VAL A 465 -17.33 -24.75 41.80
N LYS A 466 -18.22 -25.00 42.78
CA LYS A 466 -18.41 -26.29 43.45
C LYS A 466 -19.85 -26.82 43.34
N ASP A 467 -20.62 -26.33 42.37
CA ASP A 467 -21.96 -26.84 42.06
C ASP A 467 -21.93 -28.33 41.63
N GLU A 468 -23.03 -29.07 41.82
CA GLU A 468 -23.10 -30.46 41.39
C GLU A 468 -23.15 -30.57 39.86
N ASN A 469 -23.78 -29.62 39.18
CA ASN A 469 -23.91 -29.59 37.73
C ASN A 469 -22.61 -29.14 37.04
N ALA A 470 -22.08 -29.96 36.15
CA ALA A 470 -20.81 -29.70 35.45
C ALA A 470 -20.86 -28.47 34.53
N ALA A 471 -21.98 -28.19 33.86
CA ALA A 471 -22.11 -27.00 33.02
C ALA A 471 -22.15 -25.72 33.86
N VAL A 472 -22.75 -25.77 35.06
CA VAL A 472 -22.77 -24.64 36.00
C VAL A 472 -21.38 -24.39 36.58
N ARG A 473 -20.64 -25.43 36.99
CA ARG A 473 -19.23 -25.27 37.42
C ARG A 473 -18.35 -24.68 36.32
N MET A 474 -18.38 -25.24 35.11
CA MET A 474 -17.55 -24.74 34.01
C MET A 474 -17.90 -23.29 33.65
N ALA A 475 -19.19 -22.95 33.58
CA ALA A 475 -19.60 -21.56 33.34
C ALA A 475 -19.16 -20.60 34.47
N ALA A 476 -19.13 -21.06 35.73
CA ALA A 476 -18.59 -20.27 36.83
C ALA A 476 -17.06 -20.09 36.72
N LEU A 477 -16.33 -21.16 36.38
CA LEU A 477 -14.87 -21.11 36.20
C LEU A 477 -14.46 -20.19 35.05
N THR A 478 -15.10 -20.31 33.88
CA THR A 478 -14.87 -19.40 32.74
C THR A 478 -15.28 -17.96 33.08
N ALA A 479 -16.35 -17.76 33.86
CA ALA A 479 -16.72 -16.42 34.31
C ALA A 479 -15.66 -15.79 35.26
N LEU A 480 -14.94 -16.59 36.05
CA LEU A 480 -13.84 -16.07 36.86
C LEU A 480 -12.70 -15.48 36.03
N GLU A 481 -12.41 -16.00 34.83
CA GLU A 481 -11.35 -15.45 33.96
C GLU A 481 -11.53 -13.95 33.71
N GLN A 482 -12.74 -13.56 33.32
CA GLN A 482 -13.09 -12.20 32.93
C GLN A 482 -13.47 -11.29 34.13
N MET A 483 -13.54 -11.86 35.34
CA MET A 483 -13.95 -11.15 36.57
C MET A 483 -12.84 -11.07 37.63
N ALA A 484 -11.79 -11.89 37.52
CA ALA A 484 -10.78 -12.01 38.56
C ALA A 484 -9.76 -10.86 38.52
N THR A 485 -9.40 -10.41 39.71
CA THR A 485 -8.41 -9.37 39.96
C THR A 485 -7.31 -9.90 40.89
N LYS A 486 -6.23 -9.15 41.05
CA LYS A 486 -5.14 -9.49 42.00
C LYS A 486 -5.61 -9.75 43.44
N GLU A 487 -6.74 -9.19 43.87
CA GLU A 487 -7.33 -9.45 45.19
C GLU A 487 -7.86 -10.89 45.34
N ASN A 488 -8.17 -11.55 44.23
CA ASN A 488 -8.77 -12.88 44.21
C ASN A 488 -7.73 -14.03 44.15
N LEU A 489 -6.46 -13.70 43.89
CA LEU A 489 -5.38 -14.67 43.68
C LEU A 489 -5.23 -15.72 44.81
N PRO A 490 -5.26 -15.38 46.12
CA PRO A 490 -5.15 -16.38 47.18
C PRO A 490 -6.26 -17.45 47.12
N ARG A 491 -7.47 -17.06 46.70
CA ARG A 491 -8.62 -17.98 46.54
C ARG A 491 -8.49 -18.84 45.28
N LEU A 492 -7.97 -18.27 44.20
CA LEU A 492 -7.67 -19.01 42.96
C LEU A 492 -6.54 -20.02 43.16
N PHE A 493 -5.50 -19.71 43.94
CA PHE A 493 -4.42 -20.65 44.26
C PHE A 493 -4.91 -21.84 45.11
N SER A 494 -5.79 -21.60 46.10
CA SER A 494 -6.44 -22.70 46.83
C SER A 494 -7.27 -23.57 45.89
N LEU A 495 -8.08 -22.94 45.03
CA LEU A 495 -8.91 -23.63 44.04
C LEU A 495 -8.06 -24.47 43.06
N LEU A 496 -6.92 -23.96 42.59
CA LEU A 496 -5.99 -24.71 41.71
C LEU A 496 -5.45 -25.98 42.39
N GLN A 497 -5.16 -25.91 43.70
CA GLN A 497 -4.66 -27.06 44.45
C GLN A 497 -5.76 -28.07 44.80
N GLU A 498 -7.01 -27.61 44.99
CA GLU A 498 -8.18 -28.44 45.27
C GLU A 498 -8.75 -29.14 44.03
N THR A 499 -8.70 -28.49 42.86
CA THR A 499 -9.24 -29.01 41.60
C THR A 499 -8.42 -30.19 41.06
N ALA A 500 -9.12 -31.18 40.50
CA ALA A 500 -8.54 -32.44 40.02
C ALA A 500 -8.86 -32.80 38.57
N ARG A 501 -9.82 -32.13 37.92
CA ARG A 501 -10.18 -32.43 36.52
C ARG A 501 -9.38 -31.53 35.55
N PRO A 502 -8.78 -32.04 34.46
CA PRO A 502 -7.95 -31.24 33.57
C PRO A 502 -8.65 -30.00 32.98
N GLU A 503 -9.94 -30.12 32.64
CA GLU A 503 -10.77 -29.03 32.11
C GLU A 503 -11.06 -27.96 33.16
N GLU A 504 -11.34 -28.35 34.40
CA GLU A 504 -11.55 -27.43 35.53
C GLU A 504 -10.22 -26.79 35.96
N VAL A 505 -9.10 -27.51 35.92
CA VAL A 505 -7.74 -26.99 36.19
C VAL A 505 -7.36 -25.91 35.19
N SER A 506 -7.60 -26.13 33.90
CA SER A 506 -7.22 -25.20 32.82
C SER A 506 -7.93 -23.85 32.98
N ALA A 507 -9.25 -23.86 33.24
CA ALA A 507 -10.01 -22.64 33.48
C ALA A 507 -9.55 -21.88 34.75
N VAL A 508 -9.06 -22.58 35.78
CA VAL A 508 -8.45 -21.93 36.96
C VAL A 508 -7.07 -21.35 36.64
N GLN A 509 -6.26 -22.02 35.81
CA GLN A 509 -4.98 -21.48 35.33
C GLN A 509 -5.20 -20.18 34.52
N GLU A 510 -6.19 -20.17 33.62
CA GLU A 510 -6.60 -19.00 32.83
C GLU A 510 -7.04 -17.83 33.73
N ALA A 511 -7.88 -18.09 34.73
CA ALA A 511 -8.31 -17.08 35.70
C ALA A 511 -7.17 -16.54 36.58
N ILE A 512 -6.15 -17.36 36.89
CA ILE A 512 -4.92 -16.89 37.56
C ILE A 512 -4.11 -16.00 36.62
N VAL A 513 -3.92 -16.39 35.35
CA VAL A 513 -3.20 -15.58 34.35
C VAL A 513 -3.87 -14.21 34.19
N ALA A 514 -5.20 -14.16 34.06
CA ALA A 514 -5.96 -12.92 33.97
C ALA A 514 -5.77 -12.03 35.22
N ALA A 515 -5.92 -12.60 36.42
CA ALA A 515 -5.74 -11.87 37.68
C ALA A 515 -4.29 -11.40 37.93
N VAL A 516 -3.29 -12.15 37.46
CA VAL A 516 -1.86 -11.78 37.53
C VAL A 516 -1.49 -10.70 36.51
N ARG A 517 -2.15 -10.63 35.35
CA ARG A 517 -1.99 -9.51 34.39
C ARG A 517 -2.42 -8.13 34.96
N GLY A 518 -3.01 -8.08 36.16
CA GLY A 518 -3.24 -6.87 36.95
C GLY A 518 -2.03 -6.31 37.72
N TYR A 519 -0.82 -6.79 37.41
CA TYR A 519 0.49 -6.25 37.84
C TYR A 519 1.27 -5.75 36.63
N ASP A 520 1.93 -4.60 36.74
CA ASP A 520 2.49 -3.87 35.59
C ASP A 520 3.72 -4.54 34.94
N GLU A 521 4.53 -5.27 35.70
CA GLU A 521 5.77 -5.91 35.21
C GLU A 521 5.65 -7.43 35.07
N GLN A 522 5.95 -7.98 33.88
CA GLN A 522 6.03 -9.42 33.62
C GLN A 522 7.01 -10.14 34.59
N ALA A 523 8.10 -9.48 34.99
CA ALA A 523 9.04 -10.02 35.97
C ALA A 523 8.45 -10.13 37.40
N GLN A 524 7.52 -9.25 37.77
CA GLN A 524 6.76 -9.33 39.02
C GLN A 524 5.68 -10.42 38.94
N GLN A 525 5.00 -10.53 37.80
CA GLN A 525 4.03 -11.59 37.50
C GLN A 525 4.67 -12.98 37.63
N ALA A 526 5.85 -13.18 37.02
CA ALA A 526 6.61 -14.42 37.13
C ALA A 526 7.08 -14.70 38.57
N ASN A 527 7.68 -13.71 39.26
CA ASN A 527 8.10 -13.86 40.67
C ASN A 527 6.96 -14.40 41.55
N LEU A 528 5.76 -13.80 41.47
CA LEU A 528 4.61 -14.17 42.30
C LEU A 528 4.18 -15.63 42.10
N ILE A 529 4.17 -16.11 40.85
CA ILE A 529 3.86 -17.50 40.54
C ILE A 529 4.96 -18.45 41.02
N LEU A 530 6.24 -18.06 40.91
CA LEU A 530 7.37 -18.85 41.40
C LEU A 530 7.37 -18.96 42.94
N GLU A 531 7.07 -17.88 43.65
CA GLU A 531 6.92 -17.86 45.12
C GLU A 531 5.76 -18.76 45.58
N GLN A 532 4.62 -18.74 44.86
CA GLN A 532 3.48 -19.59 45.16
C GLN A 532 3.73 -21.08 44.81
N MET A 533 4.43 -21.35 43.71
CA MET A 533 4.86 -22.69 43.30
C MET A 533 5.90 -23.27 44.26
N ALA A 534 6.80 -22.45 44.81
CA ALA A 534 7.80 -22.88 45.80
C ALA A 534 7.15 -23.48 47.05
N GLN A 535 6.04 -22.88 47.50
CA GLN A 535 5.24 -23.29 48.66
C GLN A 535 4.31 -24.49 48.41
N ALA A 536 4.04 -24.83 47.14
CA ALA A 536 3.14 -25.94 46.81
C ALA A 536 3.78 -27.32 47.09
N PRO A 537 2.99 -28.37 47.41
CA PRO A 537 3.45 -29.75 47.43
C PRO A 537 4.11 -30.17 46.11
N ALA A 538 5.08 -31.08 46.15
CA ALA A 538 5.89 -31.44 44.98
C ALA A 538 5.05 -31.90 43.77
N GLU A 539 4.06 -32.74 44.04
CA GLU A 539 3.08 -33.26 43.09
C GLU A 539 2.09 -32.21 42.54
N LYS A 540 2.04 -31.02 43.16
CA LYS A 540 1.23 -29.88 42.73
C LYS A 540 2.04 -28.80 41.98
N LYS A 541 3.38 -28.82 42.03
CA LYS A 541 4.23 -27.84 41.31
C LYS A 541 4.01 -27.82 39.79
N PRO A 542 3.77 -28.96 39.09
CA PRO A 542 3.43 -28.95 37.66
C PRO A 542 2.23 -28.09 37.27
N LEU A 543 1.28 -27.83 38.19
CA LEU A 543 0.09 -27.01 37.93
C LEU A 543 0.42 -25.53 37.65
N TYR A 544 1.64 -25.08 37.94
CA TYR A 544 2.07 -23.70 37.74
C TYR A 544 2.81 -23.48 36.41
N PHE A 545 3.26 -24.53 35.71
CA PHE A 545 4.07 -24.37 34.49
C PHE A 545 3.26 -23.77 33.32
N ASN A 546 1.99 -24.15 33.13
CA ASN A 546 1.12 -23.53 32.13
C ASN A 546 0.87 -22.04 32.41
N ILE A 547 0.81 -21.65 33.68
CA ILE A 547 0.62 -20.26 34.09
C ILE A 547 1.89 -19.45 33.74
N LEU A 548 3.07 -20.00 34.05
CA LEU A 548 4.37 -19.43 33.65
C LEU A 548 4.48 -19.28 32.12
N ALA A 549 4.05 -20.29 31.34
CA ALA A 549 4.05 -20.25 29.88
C ALA A 549 3.08 -19.23 29.25
N ASN A 550 2.03 -18.83 29.97
CA ASN A 550 1.07 -17.80 29.55
C ASN A 550 1.42 -16.39 30.04
N ILE A 551 2.33 -16.28 31.03
CA ILE A 551 2.96 -15.02 31.45
C ILE A 551 4.16 -14.71 30.54
N GLY A 552 4.99 -15.72 30.24
CA GLY A 552 6.19 -15.59 29.42
C GLY A 552 7.35 -14.90 30.14
N GLY A 553 8.40 -14.57 29.37
CA GLY A 553 9.60 -13.88 29.86
C GLY A 553 10.68 -14.80 30.45
N GLU A 554 11.91 -14.28 30.47
CA GLU A 554 13.16 -15.00 30.81
C GLU A 554 13.06 -15.81 32.11
N LYS A 555 12.72 -15.19 33.23
CA LYS A 555 12.58 -15.87 34.54
C LYS A 555 11.58 -17.04 34.54
N ALA A 556 10.50 -16.93 33.77
CA ALA A 556 9.50 -17.98 33.66
C ALA A 556 10.04 -19.14 32.83
N LEU A 557 10.73 -18.81 31.72
CA LEU A 557 11.38 -19.78 30.84
C LEU A 557 12.48 -20.55 31.57
N ASP A 558 13.38 -19.86 32.27
CA ASP A 558 14.46 -20.43 33.09
C ASP A 558 13.92 -21.44 34.12
N ALA A 559 12.84 -21.09 34.82
CA ALA A 559 12.26 -21.94 35.85
C ALA A 559 11.65 -23.23 35.27
N VAL A 560 11.02 -23.16 34.10
CA VAL A 560 10.44 -24.34 33.43
C VAL A 560 11.53 -25.17 32.75
N ALA A 561 12.55 -24.55 32.15
CA ALA A 561 13.74 -25.23 31.63
C ALA A 561 14.52 -25.96 32.73
N ALA A 562 14.73 -25.31 33.89
CA ALA A 562 15.34 -25.94 35.06
C ALA A 562 14.51 -27.13 35.58
N ALA A 563 13.17 -27.02 35.56
CA ALA A 563 12.28 -28.14 35.89
C ALA A 563 12.38 -29.29 34.88
N PHE A 564 12.54 -29.02 33.58
CA PHE A 564 12.82 -30.05 32.58
C PHE A 564 14.21 -30.69 32.77
N ASN A 565 15.22 -29.93 33.19
CA ASN A 565 16.56 -30.46 33.36
C ASN A 565 16.69 -31.31 34.64
N ALA A 566 16.19 -30.83 35.79
CA ALA A 566 16.39 -31.45 37.11
C ALA A 566 15.18 -32.24 37.67
N GLY A 567 14.00 -32.17 37.05
CA GLY A 567 12.77 -32.78 37.56
C GLY A 567 12.69 -34.32 37.44
N ASP A 568 11.67 -34.90 38.07
CA ASP A 568 11.28 -36.31 37.83
C ASP A 568 10.52 -36.48 36.50
N ALA A 569 10.18 -37.72 36.12
CA ALA A 569 9.57 -38.01 34.83
C ALA A 569 8.25 -37.25 34.58
N ALA A 570 7.46 -37.01 35.62
CA ALA A 570 6.20 -36.27 35.55
C ALA A 570 6.45 -34.75 35.45
N THR A 571 7.38 -34.22 36.24
CA THR A 571 7.83 -32.83 36.20
C THR A 571 8.39 -32.49 34.82
N LYS A 572 9.25 -33.35 34.25
CA LYS A 572 9.80 -33.19 32.89
C LYS A 572 8.71 -33.19 31.83
N GLN A 573 7.76 -34.13 31.89
CA GLN A 573 6.65 -34.21 30.95
C GLN A 573 5.76 -32.95 30.98
N ALA A 574 5.50 -32.39 32.17
CA ALA A 574 4.75 -31.15 32.32
C ALA A 574 5.57 -29.91 31.89
N ALA A 575 6.87 -29.88 32.15
CA ALA A 575 7.74 -28.78 31.75
C ALA A 575 7.83 -28.67 30.21
N VAL A 576 8.06 -29.78 29.51
CA VAL A 576 8.06 -29.77 28.03
C VAL A 576 6.65 -29.54 27.44
N ALA A 577 5.57 -29.78 28.19
CA ALA A 577 4.22 -29.36 27.78
C ALA A 577 4.06 -27.83 27.85
N ALA A 578 4.47 -27.21 28.95
CA ALA A 578 4.44 -25.76 29.13
C ALA A 578 5.34 -25.04 28.12
N LEU A 579 6.56 -25.54 27.88
CA LEU A 579 7.44 -25.02 26.81
C LEU A 579 6.78 -25.16 25.43
N ALA A 580 6.21 -26.32 25.10
CA ALA A 580 5.53 -26.50 23.81
C ALA A 580 4.28 -25.60 23.65
N ALA A 581 3.69 -25.15 24.77
CA ALA A 581 2.53 -24.26 24.85
C ALA A 581 2.89 -22.76 25.03
N TRP A 582 4.17 -22.38 25.02
CA TRP A 582 4.62 -20.99 25.26
C TRP A 582 3.93 -19.96 24.35
N SER A 583 3.71 -18.75 24.87
CA SER A 583 3.02 -17.66 24.17
C SER A 583 3.82 -17.01 23.04
N ASP A 584 5.14 -17.06 23.09
CA ASP A 584 6.05 -16.35 22.18
C ASP A 584 7.30 -17.16 21.78
N VAL A 585 8.19 -16.55 20.98
CA VAL A 585 9.36 -17.19 20.38
C VAL A 585 10.53 -17.45 21.34
N SER A 586 10.52 -16.91 22.57
CA SER A 586 11.62 -17.08 23.53
C SER A 586 11.90 -18.56 23.87
N ALA A 587 10.87 -19.39 23.98
CA ALA A 587 11.03 -20.82 24.25
C ALA A 587 11.59 -21.64 23.06
N ALA A 588 11.70 -21.07 21.85
CA ALA A 588 12.15 -21.81 20.67
C ALA A 588 13.57 -22.36 20.82
N GLY A 589 14.50 -21.63 21.46
CA GLY A 589 15.86 -22.11 21.69
C GLY A 589 15.92 -23.33 22.61
N GLU A 590 15.20 -23.29 23.73
CA GLU A 590 15.13 -24.41 24.69
C GLU A 590 14.40 -25.62 24.09
N LEU A 591 13.31 -25.41 23.34
CA LEU A 591 12.62 -26.49 22.64
C LEU A 591 13.52 -27.18 21.60
N TYR A 592 14.28 -26.40 20.82
CA TYR A 592 15.24 -26.93 19.86
C TYR A 592 16.33 -27.76 20.55
N ARG A 593 16.90 -27.22 21.65
CA ARG A 593 17.88 -27.94 22.49
C ARG A 593 17.32 -29.26 23.02
N ILE A 594 16.09 -29.26 23.53
CA ILE A 594 15.42 -30.49 23.99
C ILE A 594 15.21 -31.47 22.83
N SER A 595 14.82 -31.01 21.64
CA SER A 595 14.70 -31.89 20.46
C SER A 595 16.04 -32.47 19.99
N GLN A 596 17.16 -31.80 20.23
CA GLN A 596 18.51 -32.35 19.97
C GLN A 596 18.95 -33.37 21.03
N GLU A 597 18.80 -33.03 22.31
CA GLU A 597 19.35 -33.83 23.43
C GLU A 597 18.45 -35.00 23.89
N ALA A 598 17.14 -34.96 23.63
CA ALA A 598 16.19 -35.89 24.23
C ALA A 598 16.39 -37.36 23.78
N SER A 599 16.90 -38.17 24.71
CA SER A 599 16.93 -39.63 24.60
C SER A 599 15.56 -40.29 24.80
N ASN A 600 14.55 -39.54 25.23
CA ASN A 600 13.16 -39.98 25.37
C ASN A 600 12.34 -39.44 24.18
N GLU A 601 11.74 -40.35 23.41
CA GLU A 601 11.02 -40.04 22.18
C GLU A 601 9.79 -39.15 22.41
N ALA A 602 9.10 -39.28 23.55
CA ALA A 602 7.94 -38.44 23.88
C ALA A 602 8.36 -36.98 24.19
N TYR A 603 9.51 -36.78 24.84
CA TYR A 603 10.05 -35.44 25.09
C TYR A 603 10.51 -34.79 23.78
N LEU A 604 11.15 -35.56 22.88
CA LEU A 604 11.55 -35.09 21.56
C LEU A 604 10.34 -34.68 20.72
N ASP A 605 9.34 -35.56 20.61
CA ASP A 605 8.14 -35.33 19.79
C ASP A 605 7.36 -34.09 20.24
N GLN A 606 7.18 -33.95 21.56
CA GLN A 606 6.45 -32.83 22.13
C GLN A 606 7.24 -31.51 22.02
N ALA A 607 8.57 -31.54 22.25
CA ALA A 607 9.43 -30.38 22.05
C ALA A 607 9.46 -29.94 20.57
N LEU A 608 9.56 -30.90 19.64
CA LEU A 608 9.65 -30.62 18.21
C LEU A 608 8.33 -30.04 17.67
N LYS A 609 7.18 -30.60 18.08
CA LYS A 609 5.85 -30.04 17.77
C LYS A 609 5.65 -28.64 18.37
N GLY A 610 6.13 -28.42 19.60
CA GLY A 610 6.17 -27.11 20.24
C GLY A 610 7.01 -26.09 19.46
N TYR A 611 8.21 -26.49 19.04
CA TYR A 611 9.11 -25.67 18.24
C TYR A 611 8.48 -25.28 16.90
N ILE A 612 7.94 -26.25 16.15
CA ILE A 612 7.28 -26.00 14.86
C ILE A 612 6.10 -25.02 15.03
N ARG A 613 5.25 -25.21 16.06
CA ARG A 613 4.15 -24.29 16.38
C ARG A 613 4.65 -22.86 16.64
N ILE A 614 5.72 -22.71 17.42
CA ILE A 614 6.27 -21.41 17.79
C ILE A 614 6.99 -20.72 16.62
N ILE A 615 7.69 -21.45 15.76
CA ILE A 615 8.25 -20.91 14.51
C ILE A 615 7.13 -20.46 13.57
N SER A 616 6.05 -21.24 13.44
CA SER A 616 4.87 -20.86 12.65
C SER A 616 4.23 -19.55 13.16
N LEU A 617 4.01 -19.43 14.47
CA LEU A 617 3.44 -18.24 15.12
C LEU A 617 4.41 -17.04 15.21
N SER A 618 5.70 -17.23 14.97
CA SER A 618 6.71 -16.16 15.08
C SER A 618 6.52 -15.05 14.02
N LYS A 619 7.10 -13.88 14.29
CA LYS A 619 7.16 -12.75 13.35
C LYS A 619 8.37 -12.79 12.39
N PHE A 620 9.10 -13.91 12.35
CA PHE A 620 10.24 -14.04 11.44
C PHE A 620 9.81 -13.98 9.96
N PRO A 621 10.64 -13.42 9.05
CA PRO A 621 10.44 -13.53 7.61
C PRO A 621 10.37 -14.99 7.14
N ALA A 622 9.85 -15.21 5.94
CA ALA A 622 9.57 -16.55 5.43
C ALA A 622 10.86 -17.38 5.20
N GLU A 623 11.95 -16.73 4.80
CA GLU A 623 13.29 -17.30 4.66
C GLU A 623 13.82 -17.78 6.02
N GLN A 624 13.73 -16.94 7.06
CA GLN A 624 14.14 -17.30 8.42
C GLN A 624 13.26 -18.43 9.00
N LYS A 625 11.95 -18.40 8.75
CA LYS A 625 11.06 -19.52 9.11
C LYS A 625 11.46 -20.81 8.38
N LEU A 626 11.81 -20.74 7.09
CA LEU A 626 12.29 -21.90 6.34
C LEU A 626 13.56 -22.47 6.98
N LEU A 627 14.56 -21.64 7.29
CA LEU A 627 15.80 -22.09 7.93
C LEU A 627 15.51 -22.88 9.22
N LYS A 628 14.69 -22.31 10.12
CA LYS A 628 14.32 -22.98 11.38
C LYS A 628 13.46 -24.24 11.17
N LEU A 629 12.56 -24.26 10.17
CA LEU A 629 11.82 -25.48 9.80
C LEU A 629 12.71 -26.55 9.13
N ARG A 630 13.79 -26.16 8.43
CA ARG A 630 14.82 -27.09 7.93
C ARG A 630 15.64 -27.69 9.06
N ASP A 631 15.98 -26.90 10.07
CA ASP A 631 16.67 -27.38 11.28
C ASP A 631 15.77 -28.36 12.07
N ALA A 632 14.47 -28.10 12.16
CA ALA A 632 13.49 -29.06 12.70
C ALA A 632 13.42 -30.36 11.87
N MET A 633 13.49 -30.26 10.53
CA MET A 633 13.45 -31.43 9.63
C MET A 633 14.67 -32.35 9.81
N ALA A 634 15.82 -31.80 10.20
CA ALA A 634 17.01 -32.60 10.53
C ALA A 634 16.86 -33.39 11.85
N LEU A 635 15.96 -32.97 12.75
CA LEU A 635 15.68 -33.65 14.02
C LEU A 635 14.45 -34.57 13.97
N ALA A 636 13.58 -34.41 12.96
CA ALA A 636 12.34 -35.15 12.81
C ALA A 636 12.56 -36.64 12.51
N LYS A 637 12.18 -37.51 13.45
CA LYS A 637 12.38 -38.97 13.41
C LYS A 637 11.22 -39.74 12.78
N THR A 638 10.00 -39.18 12.78
CA THR A 638 8.80 -39.87 12.27
C THR A 638 8.19 -39.16 11.06
N PRO A 639 7.44 -39.86 10.18
CA PRO A 639 6.78 -39.24 9.04
C PRO A 639 5.80 -38.13 9.44
N GLU A 640 5.10 -38.26 10.56
CA GLU A 640 4.10 -37.30 11.03
C GLU A 640 4.75 -35.96 11.42
N GLN A 641 5.94 -36.02 12.01
CA GLN A 641 6.76 -34.83 12.31
C GLN A 641 7.22 -34.15 11.02
N GLN A 642 7.66 -34.93 10.04
CA GLN A 642 8.14 -34.44 8.73
C GLN A 642 6.98 -33.87 7.88
N GLN A 643 5.79 -34.49 7.91
CA GLN A 643 4.56 -33.97 7.30
C GLN A 643 4.11 -32.66 7.93
N LEU A 644 4.16 -32.54 9.27
CA LEU A 644 3.84 -31.29 9.97
C LEU A 644 4.76 -30.16 9.51
N ILE A 645 6.06 -30.41 9.38
CA ILE A 645 7.03 -29.42 8.87
C ILE A 645 6.71 -29.03 7.42
N LEU A 646 6.44 -30.00 6.53
CA LEU A 646 6.07 -29.72 5.14
C LEU A 646 4.78 -28.88 5.04
N LYS A 647 3.81 -29.11 5.94
CA LYS A 647 2.59 -28.31 6.03
C LYS A 647 2.86 -26.85 6.41
N GLU A 648 3.75 -26.58 7.37
CA GLU A 648 4.08 -25.20 7.72
C GLU A 648 4.96 -24.53 6.65
N VAL A 649 5.84 -25.30 5.97
CA VAL A 649 6.59 -24.84 4.78
C VAL A 649 5.65 -24.40 3.64
N ALA A 650 4.51 -25.09 3.46
CA ALA A 650 3.51 -24.76 2.44
C ALA A 650 2.92 -23.34 2.55
N GLY A 651 2.99 -22.71 3.74
CA GLY A 651 2.52 -21.35 4.00
C GLY A 651 3.60 -20.27 3.93
N LEU A 652 4.83 -20.61 3.51
CA LEU A 652 5.94 -19.65 3.41
C LEU A 652 6.00 -18.94 2.06
N HIS A 653 5.49 -19.56 0.99
CA HIS A 653 5.39 -18.98 -0.35
C HIS A 653 6.71 -18.51 -1.01
N THR A 654 7.89 -18.95 -0.54
CA THR A 654 9.21 -18.57 -1.10
C THR A 654 9.77 -19.60 -2.09
N PHE A 655 10.58 -19.17 -3.07
CA PHE A 655 11.26 -20.09 -3.98
C PHE A 655 12.19 -21.11 -3.26
N PRO A 656 13.00 -20.73 -2.25
CA PRO A 656 13.73 -21.70 -1.44
C PRO A 656 12.81 -22.73 -0.73
N ALA A 657 11.61 -22.33 -0.31
CA ALA A 657 10.63 -23.24 0.30
C ALA A 657 10.04 -24.23 -0.73
N LEU A 658 9.76 -23.78 -1.95
CA LEU A 658 9.32 -24.61 -3.08
C LEU A 658 10.32 -25.74 -3.35
N VAL A 659 11.59 -25.39 -3.53
CA VAL A 659 12.65 -26.36 -3.85
C VAL A 659 12.97 -27.25 -2.64
N PHE A 660 12.85 -26.74 -1.41
CA PHE A 660 12.97 -27.58 -0.21
C PHE A 660 11.86 -28.63 -0.14
N ALA A 661 10.58 -28.26 -0.31
CA ALA A 661 9.46 -29.20 -0.33
C ALA A 661 9.59 -30.22 -1.47
N GLY A 662 10.05 -29.79 -2.65
CA GLY A 662 10.29 -30.64 -3.81
C GLY A 662 11.17 -31.87 -3.55
N LYS A 663 12.14 -31.76 -2.63
CA LYS A 663 13.06 -32.86 -2.21
C LYS A 663 12.37 -34.03 -1.50
N TYR A 664 11.05 -33.95 -1.25
CA TYR A 664 10.26 -34.94 -0.53
C TYR A 664 9.18 -35.59 -1.41
N LEU A 665 9.00 -35.16 -2.66
CA LEU A 665 8.02 -35.73 -3.61
C LEU A 665 8.26 -37.21 -3.93
N ASP A 666 9.50 -37.72 -3.80
CA ASP A 666 9.84 -39.13 -4.04
C ASP A 666 9.72 -40.04 -2.81
N LYS A 667 9.33 -39.50 -1.64
CA LYS A 667 9.28 -40.25 -0.37
C LYS A 667 7.83 -40.64 -0.08
N PRO A 668 7.40 -41.91 -0.22
CA PRO A 668 5.98 -42.27 -0.20
C PRO A 668 5.22 -41.82 1.06
N ALA A 669 5.85 -41.91 2.23
CA ALA A 669 5.24 -41.47 3.50
C ALA A 669 5.06 -39.94 3.63
N LEU A 670 5.63 -39.15 2.73
CA LEU A 670 5.63 -37.67 2.76
C LEU A 670 5.08 -37.05 1.47
N GLN A 671 4.87 -37.86 0.43
CA GLN A 671 4.60 -37.44 -0.94
C GLN A 671 3.41 -36.47 -1.05
N GLN A 672 2.29 -36.76 -0.39
CA GLN A 672 1.11 -35.88 -0.43
C GLN A 672 1.34 -34.54 0.30
N ALA A 673 2.05 -34.54 1.43
CA ALA A 673 2.40 -33.30 2.13
C ALA A 673 3.39 -32.44 1.33
N ALA A 674 4.35 -33.07 0.65
CA ALA A 674 5.27 -32.42 -0.27
C ALA A 674 4.55 -31.87 -1.51
N ALA A 675 3.61 -32.63 -2.09
CA ALA A 675 2.82 -32.24 -3.24
C ALA A 675 1.91 -31.03 -2.93
N GLN A 676 1.20 -31.06 -1.80
CA GLN A 676 0.39 -29.93 -1.35
C GLN A 676 1.25 -28.68 -1.10
N ALA A 677 2.46 -28.83 -0.52
CA ALA A 677 3.37 -27.71 -0.30
C ALA A 677 3.93 -27.13 -1.61
N VAL A 678 4.38 -27.98 -2.54
CA VAL A 678 4.89 -27.59 -3.85
C VAL A 678 3.81 -26.89 -4.68
N MET A 679 2.55 -27.36 -4.63
CA MET A 679 1.44 -26.66 -5.28
C MET A 679 1.14 -25.31 -4.62
N ASN A 680 1.00 -25.25 -3.29
CA ASN A 680 0.63 -24.02 -2.59
C ASN A 680 1.65 -22.89 -2.79
N ILE A 681 2.93 -23.23 -2.89
CA ILE A 681 4.01 -22.27 -3.13
C ILE A 681 4.17 -21.99 -4.63
N GLY A 682 4.15 -23.03 -5.48
CA GLY A 682 4.38 -22.90 -6.91
C GLY A 682 3.26 -22.16 -7.65
N LEU A 683 2.04 -22.12 -7.09
CA LEU A 683 0.90 -21.39 -7.66
C LEU A 683 0.63 -20.02 -7.00
N SER A 684 1.44 -19.59 -6.01
CA SER A 684 1.20 -18.31 -5.29
C SER A 684 1.89 -17.08 -5.90
N ASP A 685 2.80 -17.26 -6.87
CA ASP A 685 3.48 -16.17 -7.58
C ASP A 685 3.68 -16.54 -9.06
N GLU A 686 3.20 -15.69 -9.97
CA GLU A 686 3.38 -15.84 -11.42
C GLU A 686 4.84 -15.68 -11.88
N ASN A 687 5.70 -15.10 -11.03
CA ASN A 687 7.14 -14.97 -11.27
C ASN A 687 7.92 -16.27 -10.98
N TYR A 688 7.29 -17.27 -10.34
CA TYR A 688 7.83 -18.62 -10.20
C TYR A 688 7.74 -19.37 -11.52
N THR A 689 8.79 -19.14 -12.30
CA THR A 689 8.98 -19.60 -13.67
C THR A 689 10.29 -20.38 -13.77
N GLY A 690 10.42 -21.22 -14.79
CA GLY A 690 11.63 -22.01 -15.05
C GLY A 690 11.43 -23.51 -14.97
N ASP A 691 12.46 -24.25 -15.36
CA ASP A 691 12.41 -25.71 -15.46
C ASP A 691 12.27 -26.37 -14.08
N ILE A 692 12.93 -25.83 -13.04
CA ILE A 692 12.75 -26.31 -11.65
C ILE A 692 11.28 -26.22 -11.22
N VAL A 693 10.60 -25.11 -11.51
CA VAL A 693 9.17 -24.94 -11.15
C VAL A 693 8.30 -25.85 -12.02
N ARG A 694 8.60 -25.93 -13.32
CA ARG A 694 7.89 -26.76 -14.31
C ARG A 694 7.94 -28.24 -13.94
N ASP A 695 9.09 -28.76 -13.56
CA ASP A 695 9.28 -30.16 -13.16
C ASP A 695 8.64 -30.47 -11.81
N LEU A 696 8.80 -29.59 -10.81
CA LEU A 696 8.17 -29.78 -9.49
C LEU A 696 6.64 -29.78 -9.56
N LEU A 697 6.05 -28.87 -10.34
CA LEU A 697 4.61 -28.81 -10.56
C LEU A 697 4.09 -29.96 -11.44
N ASN A 698 4.78 -30.34 -12.52
CA ASN A 698 4.44 -31.52 -13.33
C ASN A 698 4.43 -32.79 -12.48
N LYS A 699 5.46 -32.98 -11.65
CA LYS A 699 5.59 -34.12 -10.74
C LYS A 699 4.50 -34.12 -9.67
N THR A 700 4.19 -32.96 -9.11
CA THR A 700 3.07 -32.76 -8.17
C THR A 700 1.74 -33.17 -8.80
N ALA A 701 1.46 -32.74 -10.03
CA ALA A 701 0.24 -33.12 -10.75
C ALA A 701 0.16 -34.62 -11.13
N GLN A 702 1.26 -35.36 -11.07
CA GLN A 702 1.29 -36.82 -11.25
C GLN A 702 1.03 -37.62 -9.96
N VAL A 703 1.18 -37.00 -8.78
CA VAL A 703 1.12 -37.69 -7.48
C VAL A 703 0.06 -37.17 -6.52
N LEU A 704 -0.60 -36.04 -6.80
CA LEU A 704 -1.70 -35.52 -5.97
C LEU A 704 -2.89 -36.50 -5.90
N GLU A 705 -3.28 -36.87 -4.69
CA GLU A 705 -4.46 -37.71 -4.40
C GLU A 705 -5.43 -36.99 -3.45
N GLY A 706 -6.69 -37.43 -3.45
CA GLY A 706 -7.74 -36.89 -2.57
C GLY A 706 -8.97 -36.38 -3.33
N PRO A 707 -10.05 -35.97 -2.62
CA PRO A 707 -11.32 -35.59 -3.24
C PRO A 707 -11.21 -34.37 -4.17
N ASP A 708 -10.36 -33.40 -3.82
CA ASP A 708 -10.18 -32.15 -4.59
C ASP A 708 -9.05 -32.22 -5.61
N SER A 709 -8.34 -33.35 -5.69
CA SER A 709 -7.14 -33.54 -6.54
C SER A 709 -7.40 -33.21 -8.02
N GLU A 710 -8.58 -33.55 -8.55
CA GLU A 710 -8.98 -33.19 -9.91
C GLU A 710 -9.00 -31.68 -10.17
N TYR A 711 -9.39 -30.86 -9.19
CA TYR A 711 -9.41 -29.40 -9.32
C TYR A 711 -8.00 -28.83 -9.18
N GLN A 712 -7.24 -29.33 -8.21
CA GLN A 712 -5.84 -28.99 -7.96
C GLN A 712 -4.95 -29.26 -9.19
N ILE A 713 -5.08 -30.45 -9.80
CA ILE A 713 -4.36 -30.83 -11.02
C ILE A 713 -4.74 -29.91 -12.19
N LYS A 714 -6.02 -29.53 -12.35
CA LYS A 714 -6.46 -28.57 -13.38
C LYS A 714 -5.89 -27.17 -13.16
N ALA A 715 -5.76 -26.72 -11.90
CA ALA A 715 -5.12 -25.45 -11.57
C ALA A 715 -3.62 -25.47 -11.92
N ILE A 716 -2.90 -26.55 -11.59
CA ILE A 716 -1.50 -26.74 -11.99
C ILE A 716 -1.36 -26.76 -13.51
N GLN A 717 -2.20 -27.52 -14.22
CA GLN A 717 -2.18 -27.61 -15.69
C GLN A 717 -2.43 -26.24 -16.35
N LYS A 718 -3.34 -25.42 -15.81
CA LYS A 718 -3.56 -24.04 -16.27
C LYS A 718 -2.30 -23.19 -16.09
N PHE A 719 -1.75 -23.15 -14.88
CA PHE A 719 -0.55 -22.38 -14.57
C PHE A 719 0.63 -22.81 -15.47
N LEU A 720 0.87 -24.10 -15.64
CA LEU A 720 1.93 -24.62 -16.50
C LEU A 720 1.78 -24.30 -17.99
N ALA A 721 0.55 -24.07 -18.46
CA ALA A 721 0.24 -23.67 -19.84
C ALA A 721 0.36 -22.15 -20.05
N GLU A 722 0.10 -21.35 -19.02
CA GLU A 722 0.26 -19.89 -19.03
C GLU A 722 1.71 -19.46 -18.70
N MET A 723 2.46 -20.28 -17.96
CA MET A 723 3.84 -20.04 -17.54
C MET A 723 4.80 -19.97 -18.74
N PRO A 724 5.63 -18.91 -18.87
CA PRO A 724 6.53 -18.72 -20.00
C PRO A 724 7.63 -19.79 -20.12
N GLN A 725 8.25 -19.82 -21.30
CA GLN A 725 9.37 -20.72 -21.62
C GLN A 725 10.71 -20.06 -21.27
N GLY A 726 11.62 -20.81 -20.68
CA GLY A 726 12.94 -20.37 -20.22
C GLY A 726 13.39 -21.14 -18.98
N GLU A 727 14.69 -21.12 -18.67
CA GLU A 727 15.28 -21.93 -17.58
C GLU A 727 14.86 -21.45 -16.18
N GLY A 728 14.63 -20.14 -16.01
CA GLY A 728 14.29 -19.50 -14.74
C GLY A 728 15.43 -19.56 -13.73
N PHE A 729 15.18 -20.06 -12.52
CA PHE A 729 16.24 -20.37 -11.56
C PHE A 729 16.88 -21.72 -11.86
N VAL A 730 18.21 -21.74 -11.97
CA VAL A 730 19.03 -22.96 -12.09
C VAL A 730 19.91 -23.17 -10.86
N ALA A 731 20.20 -24.42 -10.52
CA ALA A 731 21.08 -24.75 -9.41
C ALA A 731 22.56 -24.59 -9.81
N LEU A 732 23.29 -23.67 -9.17
CA LEU A 732 24.74 -23.54 -9.32
C LEU A 732 25.50 -24.70 -8.67
N PHE A 733 24.91 -25.34 -7.66
CA PHE A 733 25.51 -26.48 -6.97
C PHE A 733 24.58 -27.70 -7.02
N ASN A 734 25.10 -28.81 -7.55
CA ASN A 734 24.35 -30.05 -7.77
C ASN A 734 24.20 -30.95 -6.51
N GLY A 735 24.72 -30.52 -5.36
CA GLY A 735 24.69 -31.26 -4.09
C GLY A 735 25.63 -32.47 -4.01
N LYS A 736 26.52 -32.67 -4.99
CA LYS A 736 27.36 -33.88 -5.13
C LYS A 736 28.83 -33.59 -5.37
N ASP A 737 29.14 -32.63 -6.24
CA ASP A 737 30.50 -32.32 -6.67
C ASP A 737 30.62 -30.86 -7.15
N LEU A 738 31.83 -30.45 -7.55
CA LEU A 738 32.14 -29.10 -8.04
C LEU A 738 31.97 -28.95 -9.56
N THR A 739 31.09 -29.73 -10.20
CA THR A 739 30.72 -29.50 -11.61
C THR A 739 30.08 -28.12 -11.75
N GLY A 740 30.51 -27.35 -12.75
CA GLY A 740 30.12 -25.95 -12.91
C GLY A 740 31.00 -24.96 -12.15
N TRP A 741 32.00 -25.42 -11.38
CA TRP A 741 32.95 -24.58 -10.64
C TRP A 741 34.41 -24.85 -11.03
N LYS A 742 35.27 -23.84 -10.82
CA LYS A 742 36.70 -23.82 -11.17
C LYS A 742 37.47 -22.91 -10.18
N GLY A 743 38.80 -23.01 -10.12
CA GLY A 743 39.63 -22.11 -9.31
C GLY A 743 39.76 -20.71 -9.91
N LEU A 744 39.98 -19.67 -9.09
CA LEU A 744 40.26 -18.32 -9.58
C LEU A 744 41.59 -18.25 -10.36
N VAL A 745 41.63 -17.44 -11.43
CA VAL A 745 42.84 -17.12 -12.19
C VAL A 745 43.02 -15.61 -12.24
N ALA A 746 43.70 -15.06 -11.23
CA ALA A 746 43.94 -13.63 -11.03
C ALA A 746 42.63 -12.78 -10.94
N ASN A 747 42.75 -11.45 -10.91
CA ASN A 747 41.60 -10.56 -11.04
C ASN A 747 41.07 -10.53 -12.51
N PRO A 748 39.82 -10.08 -12.75
CA PRO A 748 39.24 -10.02 -14.10
C PRO A 748 40.06 -9.18 -15.10
N ILE A 749 40.70 -8.10 -14.65
CA ILE A 749 41.47 -7.18 -15.52
C ILE A 749 42.75 -7.84 -16.06
N GLU A 750 43.41 -8.67 -15.26
CA GLU A 750 44.53 -9.49 -15.70
C GLU A 750 44.06 -10.69 -16.52
N ARG A 751 43.01 -11.38 -16.08
CA ARG A 751 42.40 -12.52 -16.80
C ARG A 751 42.01 -12.16 -18.23
N ALA A 752 41.41 -10.98 -18.44
CA ALA A 752 41.03 -10.48 -19.77
C ALA A 752 42.21 -10.15 -20.71
N LYS A 753 43.45 -10.02 -20.19
CA LYS A 753 44.66 -9.74 -20.97
C LYS A 753 45.43 -11.00 -21.38
N MET A 754 45.04 -12.17 -20.89
CA MET A 754 45.71 -13.43 -21.18
C MET A 754 45.21 -14.01 -22.52
N ASP A 755 46.12 -14.56 -23.32
CA ASP A 755 45.72 -15.37 -24.47
C ASP A 755 45.09 -16.71 -24.01
N LYS A 756 44.44 -17.41 -24.96
CA LYS A 756 43.70 -18.64 -24.66
C LYS A 756 44.58 -19.78 -24.15
N GLU A 757 45.85 -19.86 -24.54
CA GLU A 757 46.75 -20.92 -24.10
C GLU A 757 47.29 -20.62 -22.68
N THR A 758 47.77 -19.40 -22.46
CA THR A 758 48.21 -18.93 -21.12
C THR A 758 47.09 -19.06 -20.09
N LEU A 759 45.85 -18.68 -20.45
CA LEU A 759 44.70 -18.79 -19.57
C LEU A 759 44.36 -20.26 -19.27
N ALA A 760 44.36 -21.15 -20.27
CA ALA A 760 44.10 -22.57 -20.06
C ALA A 760 45.17 -23.26 -19.18
N GLN A 761 46.46 -22.92 -19.37
CA GLN A 761 47.55 -23.42 -18.53
C GLN A 761 47.38 -22.97 -17.07
N LYS A 762 47.07 -21.69 -16.82
CA LYS A 762 46.83 -21.17 -15.47
C LYS A 762 45.56 -21.73 -14.83
N GLN A 763 44.48 -21.90 -15.60
CA GLN A 763 43.22 -22.48 -15.10
C GLN A 763 43.44 -23.89 -14.55
N LYS A 764 44.24 -24.72 -15.24
CA LYS A 764 44.59 -26.07 -14.73
C LYS A 764 45.30 -26.00 -13.37
N ALA A 765 46.24 -25.07 -13.20
CA ALA A 765 46.95 -24.90 -11.93
C ALA A 765 46.02 -24.38 -10.80
N ALA A 766 45.12 -23.45 -11.12
CA ALA A 766 44.10 -22.96 -10.20
C ALA A 766 43.12 -24.07 -9.79
N ASP A 767 42.67 -24.90 -10.73
CA ASP A 767 41.77 -26.03 -10.46
C ASP A 767 42.44 -27.12 -9.62
N GLU A 768 43.74 -27.36 -9.81
CA GLU A 768 44.54 -28.27 -8.98
C GLU A 768 44.78 -27.72 -7.56
N GLN A 769 44.81 -26.39 -7.37
CA GLN A 769 44.91 -25.77 -6.04
C GLN A 769 43.55 -25.74 -5.32
N MET A 770 42.51 -25.22 -5.98
CA MET A 770 41.16 -25.08 -5.45
C MET A 770 40.63 -26.40 -4.85
N ARG A 771 40.92 -27.55 -5.48
CA ARG A 771 40.47 -28.89 -5.02
C ARG A 771 41.14 -29.40 -3.73
N LYS A 772 42.12 -28.67 -3.18
CA LYS A 772 42.70 -28.95 -1.85
C LYS A 772 41.93 -28.22 -0.75
N ASP A 773 41.53 -26.99 -1.05
CA ASP A 773 41.04 -25.98 -0.11
C ASP A 773 39.50 -25.95 -0.07
N TRP A 774 38.85 -26.32 -1.19
CA TRP A 774 37.40 -26.43 -1.37
C TRP A 774 36.98 -27.88 -1.59
N LYS A 775 35.93 -28.28 -0.88
CA LYS A 775 35.40 -29.66 -0.86
C LYS A 775 33.89 -29.68 -1.00
N VAL A 776 33.34 -30.87 -1.23
CA VAL A 776 31.93 -31.16 -1.02
C VAL A 776 31.81 -32.17 0.12
N GLU A 777 31.19 -31.76 1.22
CA GLU A 777 31.00 -32.55 2.44
C GLU A 777 29.50 -32.51 2.81
N ASN A 778 28.86 -33.64 3.05
CA ASN A 778 27.42 -33.75 3.44
C ASN A 778 26.39 -33.09 2.50
N GLY A 779 26.74 -32.79 1.25
CA GLY A 779 25.88 -32.02 0.33
C GLY A 779 25.96 -30.50 0.54
N GLU A 780 27.06 -30.03 1.15
CA GLU A 780 27.48 -28.64 1.30
C GLU A 780 28.76 -28.43 0.47
N ILE A 781 28.96 -27.27 -0.16
CA ILE A 781 30.29 -26.80 -0.59
C ILE A 781 30.97 -26.24 0.67
N THR A 782 32.18 -26.70 0.99
CA THR A 782 32.91 -26.30 2.19
C THR A 782 34.30 -25.80 1.86
N PHE A 783 34.63 -24.57 2.29
CA PHE A 783 36.01 -24.08 2.37
C PHE A 783 36.61 -24.48 3.73
N VAL A 784 37.82 -25.03 3.74
CA VAL A 784 38.42 -25.64 4.95
C VAL A 784 39.07 -24.66 5.94
N GLY A 785 38.89 -23.34 5.75
CA GLY A 785 39.50 -22.30 6.59
C GLY A 785 40.99 -22.05 6.31
N HIS A 786 41.59 -22.77 5.37
CA HIS A 786 42.96 -22.53 4.94
C HIS A 786 43.09 -22.89 3.46
N GLY A 787 43.77 -22.03 2.72
CA GLY A 787 43.85 -22.11 1.26
C GLY A 787 44.33 -20.80 0.67
N PHE A 788 44.44 -20.76 -0.65
CA PHE A 788 45.11 -19.66 -1.35
C PHE A 788 44.21 -18.83 -2.26
N ASP A 789 43.04 -19.34 -2.68
CA ASP A 789 42.23 -18.65 -3.68
C ASP A 789 40.71 -19.02 -3.68
N ASN A 790 39.91 -18.17 -4.31
CA ASN A 790 38.45 -18.27 -4.39
C ASN A 790 37.97 -19.47 -5.25
N LEU A 791 36.77 -19.97 -4.93
CA LEU A 791 36.01 -20.89 -5.78
C LEU A 791 35.07 -20.09 -6.69
N THR A 792 35.09 -20.36 -8.00
CA THR A 792 34.46 -19.49 -9.01
C THR A 792 33.57 -20.25 -9.96
N THR A 793 32.50 -19.62 -10.46
CA THR A 793 31.63 -20.26 -11.46
C THR A 793 32.35 -20.43 -12.81
N ALA A 794 32.12 -21.56 -13.47
CA ALA A 794 32.66 -21.82 -14.79
C ALA A 794 32.02 -20.91 -15.84
N LYS A 795 30.68 -20.81 -15.82
CA LYS A 795 29.89 -19.81 -16.54
C LYS A 795 30.09 -18.42 -15.92
N LYS A 796 30.08 -17.39 -16.77
CA LYS A 796 29.96 -15.98 -16.39
C LYS A 796 28.49 -15.59 -16.32
N TYR A 797 28.17 -14.59 -15.50
CA TYR A 797 26.83 -14.13 -15.27
C TYR A 797 26.71 -12.62 -15.48
N GLY A 798 25.63 -12.21 -16.16
CA GLY A 798 25.25 -10.82 -16.37
C GLY A 798 24.42 -10.29 -15.19
N ASP A 799 23.24 -9.76 -15.48
CA ASP A 799 22.27 -9.37 -14.45
C ASP A 799 21.61 -10.62 -13.87
N ILE A 800 21.46 -10.66 -12.54
CA ILE A 800 21.13 -11.88 -11.81
C ILE A 800 20.22 -11.65 -10.63
N GLU A 801 19.52 -12.70 -10.27
CA GLU A 801 18.87 -12.91 -8.98
C GLU A 801 19.34 -14.26 -8.42
N MET A 802 19.72 -14.29 -7.15
CA MET A 802 20.46 -15.41 -6.56
C MET A 802 19.98 -15.70 -5.14
N PHE A 803 19.74 -16.98 -4.83
CA PHE A 803 19.52 -17.46 -3.46
C PHE A 803 20.72 -18.30 -3.00
N VAL A 804 21.19 -18.10 -1.78
CA VAL A 804 22.33 -18.81 -1.20
C VAL A 804 22.10 -19.09 0.28
N ASP A 805 22.00 -20.37 0.67
CA ASP A 805 22.16 -20.75 2.09
C ASP A 805 23.66 -20.82 2.41
N TRP A 806 24.10 -20.09 3.44
CA TRP A 806 25.49 -20.06 3.90
C TRP A 806 25.61 -20.17 5.43
N LYS A 807 26.76 -20.60 5.93
CA LYS A 807 27.14 -20.54 7.35
C LYS A 807 28.64 -20.38 7.51
N ILE A 808 29.06 -19.63 8.52
CA ILE A 808 30.41 -19.69 9.06
C ILE A 808 30.36 -20.68 10.23
N TYR A 809 31.23 -21.69 10.25
CA TYR A 809 31.24 -22.65 11.37
C TYR A 809 31.93 -22.00 12.58
N ASP A 810 31.40 -22.20 13.79
CA ASP A 810 32.10 -21.81 15.01
C ASP A 810 33.33 -22.72 15.23
N ASP A 811 34.50 -22.11 15.33
CA ASP A 811 35.78 -22.73 15.67
C ASP A 811 36.34 -22.24 17.02
N GLY A 812 35.60 -21.34 17.69
CA GLY A 812 35.97 -20.69 18.94
C GLY A 812 36.82 -19.41 18.81
N ASN A 813 37.31 -19.05 17.62
CA ASN A 813 38.23 -17.92 17.43
C ASN A 813 37.55 -16.55 17.33
N LYS A 814 36.28 -16.51 16.88
CA LYS A 814 35.45 -15.29 16.77
C LYS A 814 36.00 -14.20 15.86
N ASP A 815 36.63 -14.63 14.76
CA ASP A 815 37.21 -13.79 13.72
C ASP A 815 36.59 -14.02 12.32
N GLY A 816 35.51 -14.83 12.27
CA GLY A 816 34.73 -15.23 11.09
C GLY A 816 34.60 -14.17 9.99
N ASP A 817 35.05 -14.48 8.77
CA ASP A 817 35.12 -13.56 7.63
C ASP A 817 35.05 -14.31 6.28
N ALA A 818 34.20 -13.83 5.37
CA ALA A 818 34.05 -14.31 4.00
C ALA A 818 33.18 -13.34 3.19
N GLY A 819 32.81 -13.73 1.97
CA GLY A 819 31.84 -13.02 1.17
C GLY A 819 31.52 -13.72 -0.14
N ILE A 820 30.64 -13.08 -0.91
CA ILE A 820 30.32 -13.47 -2.29
C ILE A 820 30.74 -12.32 -3.21
N TYR A 821 31.57 -12.63 -4.21
CA TYR A 821 32.05 -11.66 -5.19
C TYR A 821 31.09 -11.68 -6.38
N LEU A 822 30.53 -10.52 -6.69
CA LEU A 822 29.60 -10.37 -7.81
C LEU A 822 30.40 -9.93 -9.04
N ARG A 823 30.29 -10.71 -10.13
CA ARG A 823 31.06 -10.51 -11.37
C ARG A 823 32.56 -10.26 -11.11
N GLY A 824 33.18 -11.19 -10.38
CA GLY A 824 34.60 -11.14 -10.02
C GLY A 824 35.01 -9.94 -9.16
N THR A 825 34.08 -9.27 -8.47
CA THR A 825 34.34 -8.06 -7.67
C THR A 825 33.90 -8.23 -6.21
N PRO A 826 34.79 -7.97 -5.22
CA PRO A 826 34.46 -8.07 -3.80
C PRO A 826 33.59 -6.91 -3.29
N GLN A 827 32.72 -7.11 -2.31
CA GLN A 827 32.08 -8.37 -1.89
C GLN A 827 30.77 -8.06 -1.16
N VAL A 828 29.77 -8.93 -1.29
CA VAL A 828 28.68 -9.03 -0.32
C VAL A 828 29.26 -9.71 0.92
N GLN A 829 29.42 -8.96 2.01
CA GLN A 829 30.15 -9.38 3.20
C GLN A 829 29.43 -10.48 3.99
N MET A 830 30.19 -11.42 4.56
CA MET A 830 29.76 -12.41 5.55
C MET A 830 30.76 -12.40 6.72
N TRP A 831 30.33 -12.34 7.98
CA TRP A 831 31.27 -12.35 9.13
C TRP A 831 30.63 -12.72 10.47
N ASP A 832 31.46 -12.98 11.48
CA ASP A 832 31.02 -12.95 12.88
C ASP A 832 30.77 -11.51 13.33
N THR A 833 29.51 -11.18 13.66
CA THR A 833 29.14 -9.85 14.18
C THR A 833 29.78 -9.53 15.53
N SER A 834 30.32 -10.52 16.25
CA SER A 834 31.09 -10.33 17.48
C SER A 834 32.51 -9.78 17.24
N ARG A 835 32.99 -9.74 15.98
CA ARG A 835 34.28 -9.18 15.55
C ARG A 835 34.27 -7.63 15.50
N VAL A 836 33.94 -7.01 16.64
CA VAL A 836 33.68 -5.56 16.75
C VAL A 836 34.87 -4.65 16.40
N LYS A 837 36.09 -5.17 16.39
CA LYS A 837 37.33 -4.42 16.09
C LYS A 837 37.40 -3.98 14.62
N ASP A 838 36.85 -4.80 13.73
CA ASP A 838 36.88 -4.62 12.28
C ASP A 838 35.56 -4.03 11.76
N GLY A 839 34.63 -3.69 12.66
CA GLY A 839 33.33 -3.09 12.32
C GLY A 839 32.20 -4.08 12.07
N ALA A 840 32.41 -5.39 12.31
CA ALA A 840 31.45 -6.44 11.97
C ALA A 840 30.09 -6.37 12.70
N GLN A 841 30.00 -5.61 13.80
CA GLN A 841 28.78 -5.42 14.57
C GLN A 841 27.61 -4.75 13.81
N VAL A 842 27.83 -4.33 12.57
CA VAL A 842 26.76 -3.80 11.69
C VAL A 842 25.95 -4.89 10.99
N GLY A 843 26.43 -6.15 10.96
CA GLY A 843 25.78 -7.27 10.28
C GLY A 843 26.36 -7.59 8.90
N SER A 844 25.98 -8.73 8.32
CA SER A 844 26.40 -9.17 6.99
C SER A 844 25.54 -8.56 5.86
N GLY A 845 25.90 -8.83 4.60
CA GLY A 845 25.14 -8.42 3.41
C GLY A 845 25.47 -7.03 2.83
N GLY A 846 26.31 -6.24 3.52
CA GLY A 846 26.82 -4.96 3.02
C GLY A 846 27.89 -5.10 1.91
N LEU A 847 27.97 -4.11 1.04
CA LEU A 847 28.99 -4.00 -0.02
C LEU A 847 30.30 -3.39 0.54
N TYR A 848 30.95 -4.10 1.46
CA TYR A 848 31.91 -3.49 2.39
C TYR A 848 33.16 -2.85 1.72
N ASN A 849 33.44 -3.21 0.47
CA ASN A 849 34.54 -2.66 -0.34
C ASN A 849 34.18 -1.43 -1.20
N ASN A 850 32.96 -0.88 -1.11
CA ASN A 850 32.64 0.44 -1.67
C ASN A 850 33.33 1.57 -0.87
N GLN A 851 33.82 2.61 -1.57
CA GLN A 851 34.51 3.77 -0.96
C GLN A 851 33.73 5.08 -1.09
N VAL A 852 32.89 5.21 -2.11
CA VAL A 852 32.06 6.39 -2.41
C VAL A 852 30.59 6.08 -2.18
N ASN A 853 30.16 4.89 -2.60
CA ASN A 853 28.80 4.39 -2.38
C ASN A 853 28.66 3.77 -0.97
N PRO A 854 27.42 3.61 -0.46
CA PRO A 854 27.17 2.87 0.77
C PRO A 854 27.84 1.49 0.79
N SER A 855 28.46 1.15 1.94
CA SER A 855 29.22 -0.09 2.13
C SER A 855 28.75 -0.93 3.34
N LYS A 856 28.02 -0.31 4.28
CA LYS A 856 27.45 -0.96 5.45
C LYS A 856 26.00 -1.37 5.18
N PRO A 857 25.51 -2.50 5.75
CA PRO A 857 24.11 -2.86 5.69
C PRO A 857 23.24 -1.91 6.53
N LEU A 858 21.94 -1.94 6.24
CA LEU A 858 20.90 -1.15 6.91
C LEU A 858 20.62 -1.60 8.35
N LYS A 859 20.81 -2.89 8.66
CA LYS A 859 20.62 -3.49 9.99
C LYS A 859 21.30 -4.86 10.09
N VAL A 860 21.54 -5.30 11.33
CA VAL A 860 21.94 -6.68 11.65
C VAL A 860 20.74 -7.62 11.42
N ALA A 861 20.95 -8.72 10.71
CA ALA A 861 19.95 -9.78 10.51
C ALA A 861 20.55 -11.21 10.62
N ASP A 862 21.82 -11.30 11.00
CA ASP A 862 22.64 -12.50 11.07
C ASP A 862 22.16 -13.51 12.12
N ASN A 863 22.11 -14.79 11.73
CA ASN A 863 22.04 -15.91 12.68
C ASN A 863 23.44 -16.22 13.26
N PRO A 864 23.53 -16.72 14.51
CA PRO A 864 24.79 -17.11 15.17
C PRO A 864 25.71 -18.04 14.36
N LEU A 865 27.00 -18.06 14.72
CA LEU A 865 27.98 -19.00 14.15
C LEU A 865 27.51 -20.45 14.29
N GLY A 866 27.79 -21.25 13.26
CA GLY A 866 27.29 -22.63 13.13
C GLY A 866 25.87 -22.75 12.58
N GLU A 867 25.01 -21.74 12.77
CA GLU A 867 23.66 -21.72 12.17
C GLU A 867 23.69 -21.32 10.69
N TRP A 868 22.65 -21.71 9.96
CA TRP A 868 22.45 -21.27 8.57
C TRP A 868 21.88 -19.87 8.50
N ASN A 869 22.36 -19.13 7.51
CA ASN A 869 21.83 -17.88 7.01
C ASN A 869 21.39 -18.08 5.55
N ASN A 870 20.48 -17.26 5.06
CA ASN A 870 20.06 -17.20 3.66
C ASN A 870 20.30 -15.79 3.11
N PHE A 871 20.96 -15.69 1.96
CA PHE A 871 20.97 -14.48 1.15
C PHE A 871 20.02 -14.61 -0.03
N HIS A 872 19.28 -13.54 -0.31
CA HIS A 872 18.66 -13.25 -1.61
C HIS A 872 19.33 -12.01 -2.17
N ILE A 873 20.09 -12.17 -3.26
CA ILE A 873 20.89 -11.12 -3.89
C ILE A 873 20.32 -10.84 -5.28
N ILE A 874 20.03 -9.58 -5.58
CA ILE A 874 19.60 -9.11 -6.90
C ILE A 874 20.68 -8.15 -7.40
N MET A 875 21.26 -8.40 -8.57
CA MET A 875 22.18 -7.49 -9.25
C MET A 875 21.64 -7.11 -10.63
N LYS A 876 21.29 -5.84 -10.81
CA LYS A 876 20.78 -5.27 -12.07
C LYS A 876 21.66 -4.09 -12.49
N GLY A 877 22.17 -4.13 -13.72
CA GLY A 877 23.22 -3.21 -14.17
C GLY A 877 24.43 -3.27 -13.23
N ASP A 878 24.70 -2.17 -12.53
CA ASP A 878 25.72 -2.04 -11.48
C ASP A 878 25.16 -1.98 -10.05
N ARG A 879 23.83 -2.06 -9.88
CA ARG A 879 23.16 -1.97 -8.58
C ARG A 879 22.94 -3.34 -7.95
N VAL A 880 23.09 -3.41 -6.64
CA VAL A 880 22.87 -4.61 -5.82
C VAL A 880 21.85 -4.34 -4.72
N THR A 881 20.87 -5.23 -4.59
CA THR A 881 19.99 -5.37 -3.44
C THR A 881 20.28 -6.71 -2.75
N VAL A 882 20.30 -6.74 -1.43
CA VAL A 882 20.54 -7.95 -0.62
C VAL A 882 19.53 -8.01 0.52
N TYR A 883 18.83 -9.14 0.62
CA TYR A 883 18.11 -9.56 1.81
C TYR A 883 18.91 -10.65 2.54
N LEU A 884 18.98 -10.56 3.86
CA LEU A 884 19.59 -11.55 4.75
C LEU A 884 18.50 -12.11 5.65
N ASN A 885 18.27 -13.43 5.58
CA ASN A 885 17.22 -14.13 6.32
C ASN A 885 15.81 -13.54 6.08
N GLY A 886 15.58 -12.98 4.89
CA GLY A 886 14.35 -12.30 4.47
C GLY A 886 14.26 -10.82 4.88
N GLU A 887 15.26 -10.31 5.59
CA GLU A 887 15.34 -8.89 5.98
C GLU A 887 16.18 -8.08 4.98
N LEU A 888 15.65 -6.95 4.48
CA LEU A 888 16.40 -6.05 3.60
C LEU A 888 17.60 -5.45 4.35
N VAL A 889 18.82 -5.69 3.83
CA VAL A 889 20.08 -5.22 4.42
C VAL A 889 20.92 -4.36 3.47
N THR A 890 20.79 -4.51 2.15
CA THR A 890 21.38 -3.59 1.16
C THR A 890 20.31 -3.28 0.12
N ASP A 891 20.10 -2.00 -0.23
CA ASP A 891 19.02 -1.60 -1.14
C ASP A 891 19.53 -0.75 -2.32
N ASN A 892 19.45 -1.32 -3.52
CA ASN A 892 19.66 -0.66 -4.82
C ASN A 892 21.02 0.07 -4.98
N VAL A 893 22.05 -0.39 -4.27
CA VAL A 893 23.36 0.28 -4.12
C VAL A 893 24.30 -0.06 -5.27
N ILE A 894 24.95 0.95 -5.85
CA ILE A 894 25.96 0.76 -6.91
C ILE A 894 27.21 0.06 -6.34
N LEU A 895 27.62 -1.03 -6.98
CA LEU A 895 28.86 -1.77 -6.70
C LEU A 895 30.03 -1.19 -7.50
N GLU A 896 31.05 -0.70 -6.79
CA GLU A 896 32.26 -0.15 -7.40
C GLU A 896 33.24 -1.24 -7.87
N ASN A 897 33.87 -1.06 -9.04
CA ASN A 897 34.94 -1.96 -9.50
C ASN A 897 36.16 -1.86 -8.55
N TYR A 898 36.42 -2.94 -7.80
CA TYR A 898 37.50 -2.99 -6.82
C TYR A 898 38.91 -2.87 -7.43
N TRP A 899 39.11 -3.50 -8.59
CA TRP A 899 40.43 -3.71 -9.18
C TRP A 899 40.96 -2.49 -9.93
N ASP A 900 40.04 -1.70 -10.51
CA ASP A 900 40.33 -0.38 -11.06
C ASP A 900 39.09 0.52 -10.89
N ARG A 901 39.14 1.42 -9.90
CA ARG A 901 38.08 2.41 -9.61
C ARG A 901 37.85 3.41 -10.76
N GLY A 902 38.73 3.44 -11.76
CA GLY A 902 38.55 4.18 -13.01
C GLY A 902 37.65 3.47 -14.03
N LEU A 903 37.39 2.18 -13.88
CA LEU A 903 36.56 1.37 -14.77
C LEU A 903 35.16 1.09 -14.20
N PRO A 904 34.14 0.87 -15.04
CA PRO A 904 32.83 0.38 -14.61
C PRO A 904 32.95 -1.01 -14.00
N ILE A 905 31.93 -1.43 -13.25
CA ILE A 905 31.76 -2.84 -12.89
C ILE A 905 31.69 -3.70 -14.16
N PHE A 906 32.13 -4.95 -14.09
CA PHE A 906 32.13 -5.82 -15.27
C PHE A 906 30.68 -6.10 -15.73
N PRO A 907 30.39 -6.04 -17.05
CA PRO A 907 29.04 -6.30 -17.56
C PRO A 907 28.66 -7.79 -17.44
N GLU A 908 29.65 -8.68 -17.44
CA GLU A 908 29.54 -10.10 -17.13
C GLU A 908 30.88 -10.61 -16.58
N GLU A 909 30.83 -11.43 -15.52
CA GLU A 909 31.96 -12.24 -15.06
C GLU A 909 31.45 -13.41 -14.20
N GLN A 910 32.34 -14.32 -13.83
CA GLN A 910 32.09 -15.36 -12.83
C GLN A 910 31.64 -14.80 -11.46
N ILE A 911 30.81 -15.56 -10.76
CA ILE A 911 30.50 -15.35 -9.33
C ILE A 911 31.53 -16.14 -8.51
N GLU A 912 32.00 -15.59 -7.39
CA GLU A 912 33.05 -16.21 -6.58
C GLU A 912 32.65 -16.32 -5.11
N LEU A 913 32.97 -17.45 -4.48
CA LEU A 913 32.84 -17.68 -3.04
C LEU A 913 34.23 -17.47 -2.42
N GLN A 914 34.31 -16.61 -1.41
CA GLN A 914 35.60 -16.13 -0.90
C GLN A 914 36.31 -17.16 -0.02
N ALA A 915 37.62 -17.32 -0.23
CA ALA A 915 38.52 -18.04 0.66
C ALA A 915 39.25 -17.06 1.61
N HIS A 916 38.74 -16.85 2.83
CA HIS A 916 39.27 -15.83 3.76
C HIS A 916 39.49 -16.32 5.21
N GLY A 917 40.23 -17.43 5.36
CA GLY A 917 40.72 -17.91 6.67
C GLY A 917 39.70 -18.57 7.60
N SER A 918 38.41 -18.27 7.49
CA SER A 918 37.36 -18.92 8.28
C SER A 918 36.81 -20.15 7.57
N ARG A 919 36.35 -21.18 8.30
CA ARG A 919 35.64 -22.32 7.69
C ARG A 919 34.21 -21.87 7.31
N VAL A 920 33.82 -22.08 6.06
CA VAL A 920 32.51 -21.65 5.53
C VAL A 920 31.84 -22.81 4.79
N GLY A 921 30.52 -22.94 4.97
CA GLY A 921 29.68 -23.91 4.26
C GLY A 921 28.59 -23.21 3.45
N TYR A 922 28.34 -23.68 2.24
CA TYR A 922 27.31 -23.19 1.33
C TYR A 922 26.44 -24.35 0.83
N ARG A 923 25.13 -24.13 0.65
CA ARG A 923 24.20 -25.08 0.04
C ARG A 923 23.10 -24.33 -0.72
N ASP A 924 22.25 -25.06 -1.45
CA ASP A 924 21.03 -24.49 -2.05
C ASP A 924 21.28 -23.19 -2.83
N ILE A 925 22.34 -23.21 -3.64
CA ILE A 925 22.81 -22.08 -4.44
C ILE A 925 22.02 -22.07 -5.75
N TYR A 926 21.05 -21.17 -5.87
CA TYR A 926 20.22 -21.00 -7.08
C TYR A 926 20.46 -19.64 -7.70
N ILE A 927 20.47 -19.57 -9.03
CA ILE A 927 20.65 -18.31 -9.77
C ILE A 927 19.70 -18.26 -10.96
N ARG A 928 19.11 -17.10 -11.20
CA ARG A 928 18.33 -16.75 -12.39
C ARG A 928 19.05 -15.61 -13.07
N GLU A 929 19.33 -15.74 -14.36
CA GLU A 929 19.73 -14.57 -15.17
C GLU A 929 18.50 -13.72 -15.48
N LEU A 930 18.63 -12.43 -15.26
CA LEU A 930 17.58 -11.45 -15.48
C LEU A 930 17.69 -10.91 -16.92
N PRO A 931 16.56 -10.66 -17.62
CA PRO A 931 16.60 -10.09 -18.96
C PRO A 931 17.34 -8.75 -18.98
N ARG A 932 18.42 -8.68 -19.75
CA ARG A 932 19.18 -7.45 -20.03
C ARG A 932 19.48 -7.37 -21.53
N PRO A 933 19.43 -6.19 -22.16
CA PRO A 933 19.96 -6.03 -23.50
C PRO A 933 21.49 -6.12 -23.51
N GLU A 934 22.02 -6.28 -24.73
CA GLU A 934 23.45 -6.15 -25.00
C GLU A 934 23.96 -4.73 -24.69
N PRO A 935 25.20 -4.57 -24.18
CA PRO A 935 25.80 -3.26 -23.97
C PRO A 935 25.92 -2.49 -25.30
N PHE A 936 25.58 -1.20 -25.29
CA PHE A 936 25.76 -0.36 -26.48
C PHE A 936 27.26 -0.20 -26.83
N GLU A 937 27.67 -0.79 -27.94
CA GLU A 937 28.99 -0.62 -28.51
C GLU A 937 29.05 0.50 -29.56
N LEU A 938 30.11 1.32 -29.49
CA LEU A 938 30.44 2.28 -30.54
C LEU A 938 30.73 1.58 -31.88
N SER A 939 30.21 2.13 -32.97
CA SER A 939 30.56 1.68 -34.31
C SER A 939 32.05 1.83 -34.60
N ALA A 940 32.59 1.06 -35.56
CA ALA A 940 34.00 1.18 -35.96
C ALA A 940 34.36 2.59 -36.48
N ALA A 941 33.38 3.32 -37.05
CA ALA A 941 33.52 4.72 -37.42
C ALA A 941 33.64 5.62 -36.18
N GLU A 942 32.75 5.49 -35.20
CA GLU A 942 32.76 6.29 -33.97
C GLU A 942 34.00 6.02 -33.10
N LYS A 943 34.45 4.77 -33.01
CA LYS A 943 35.72 4.38 -32.38
C LYS A 943 36.91 5.09 -33.05
N LYS A 944 36.95 5.09 -34.40
CA LYS A 944 37.99 5.78 -35.19
C LYS A 944 37.89 7.32 -35.09
N GLU A 945 36.68 7.84 -34.92
CA GLU A 945 36.44 9.28 -34.73
C GLU A 945 36.81 9.77 -33.33
N GLY A 946 37.00 8.89 -32.34
CA GLY A 946 37.36 9.26 -30.96
C GLY A 946 36.17 9.49 -30.04
N PHE A 947 35.01 8.88 -30.30
CA PHE A 947 33.94 8.80 -29.31
C PHE A 947 34.31 7.85 -28.15
N LYS A 948 33.75 8.13 -26.98
CA LYS A 948 33.66 7.26 -25.80
C LYS A 948 32.19 7.04 -25.46
N VAL A 949 31.84 5.88 -24.91
CA VAL A 949 30.51 5.66 -24.29
C VAL A 949 30.47 6.38 -22.94
N LEU A 950 29.31 6.91 -22.55
CA LEU A 950 28.99 7.39 -21.20
C LEU A 950 27.87 6.58 -20.54
N PHE A 951 26.99 5.96 -21.33
CA PHE A 951 26.03 4.98 -20.84
C PHE A 951 25.81 3.89 -21.89
N ASP A 952 26.14 2.66 -21.53
CA ASP A 952 26.03 1.46 -22.37
C ASP A 952 24.75 0.64 -22.10
N GLY A 953 23.91 1.05 -21.15
CA GLY A 953 22.76 0.27 -20.69
C GLY A 953 23.03 -0.66 -19.50
N THR A 954 24.25 -0.69 -18.96
CA THR A 954 24.66 -1.67 -17.93
C THR A 954 25.23 -1.08 -16.65
N ASN A 955 25.62 0.20 -16.64
CA ASN A 955 26.21 0.84 -15.45
C ASN A 955 26.05 2.37 -15.46
N MET A 956 26.08 2.95 -14.25
CA MET A 956 26.07 4.38 -13.96
C MET A 956 27.49 4.96 -13.80
N HIS A 957 28.55 4.22 -14.15
CA HIS A 957 29.92 4.54 -13.74
C HIS A 957 30.42 5.91 -14.18
N HIS A 958 29.99 6.42 -15.32
CA HIS A 958 30.38 7.75 -15.80
C HIS A 958 29.52 8.90 -15.25
N TRP A 959 28.61 8.62 -14.31
CA TRP A 959 27.64 9.56 -13.74
C TRP A 959 27.75 9.74 -12.22
N GLN A 960 27.19 10.84 -11.72
CA GLN A 960 27.18 11.28 -10.32
C GLN A 960 26.00 12.24 -10.09
N GLY A 961 25.77 12.68 -8.85
CA GLY A 961 24.57 13.47 -8.51
C GLY A 961 23.43 12.54 -8.12
N ASN A 962 22.25 12.70 -8.72
CA ASN A 962 21.09 11.85 -8.43
C ASN A 962 21.20 10.46 -9.05
N THR A 963 22.04 9.61 -8.48
CA THR A 963 22.06 8.17 -8.74
C THR A 963 21.07 7.41 -7.83
N THR A 964 19.94 8.02 -7.46
CA THR A 964 18.85 7.37 -6.73
C THR A 964 17.64 7.20 -7.63
N ASP A 965 17.08 8.31 -8.15
CA ASP A 965 15.87 8.29 -8.97
C ASP A 965 16.15 7.97 -10.45
N TYR A 966 17.39 8.21 -10.91
CA TYR A 966 17.89 7.72 -12.19
C TYR A 966 18.34 6.26 -12.06
N VAL A 967 17.50 5.34 -12.53
CA VAL A 967 17.68 3.88 -12.48
C VAL A 967 18.00 3.31 -13.87
N ILE A 968 18.42 2.04 -13.90
CA ILE A 968 18.64 1.29 -15.15
C ILE A 968 17.50 0.28 -15.28
N GLU A 969 16.71 0.38 -16.34
CA GLU A 969 15.62 -0.55 -16.65
C GLU A 969 15.70 -0.95 -18.12
N ASN A 970 15.76 -2.25 -18.41
CA ASN A 970 15.81 -2.77 -19.79
C ASN A 970 16.94 -2.14 -20.64
N GLY A 971 18.06 -1.76 -20.00
CA GLY A 971 19.20 -1.05 -20.59
C GLY A 971 18.96 0.40 -20.99
N GLU A 972 17.85 0.97 -20.52
CA GLU A 972 17.52 2.38 -20.64
C GLU A 972 17.86 3.06 -19.30
N LEU A 973 18.43 4.26 -19.36
CA LEU A 973 18.61 5.14 -18.20
C LEU A 973 17.27 5.86 -17.99
N VAL A 974 16.60 5.54 -16.90
CA VAL A 974 15.22 5.99 -16.64
C VAL A 974 15.19 6.85 -15.40
N VAL A 975 14.60 8.04 -15.51
CA VAL A 975 14.03 8.74 -14.35
C VAL A 975 12.52 8.51 -14.40
N HIS A 976 11.90 8.25 -13.26
CA HIS A 976 10.44 8.15 -13.10
C HIS A 976 9.90 9.32 -12.30
N GLU A 977 8.58 9.52 -12.32
CA GLU A 977 7.89 10.46 -11.43
C GLU A 977 8.20 10.15 -9.95
N PRO A 978 8.96 11.01 -9.23
CA PRO A 978 9.43 10.72 -7.88
C PRO A 978 8.29 10.86 -6.87
N LYS A 979 8.12 9.88 -5.98
CA LYS A 979 6.97 9.83 -5.07
C LYS A 979 6.89 10.98 -4.05
N PHE A 980 7.99 11.69 -3.79
CA PHE A 980 8.02 12.97 -3.09
C PHE A 980 9.25 13.80 -3.49
N GLY A 981 9.04 15.06 -3.88
CA GLY A 981 10.11 16.02 -4.18
C GLY A 981 10.74 15.86 -5.57
N SER A 982 11.21 16.96 -6.16
CA SER A 982 11.84 16.97 -7.49
C SER A 982 13.20 16.27 -7.46
N GLY A 983 13.21 15.01 -7.94
CA GLY A 983 14.41 14.18 -8.07
C GLY A 983 15.50 14.90 -8.85
N GLY A 984 16.61 15.20 -8.17
CA GLY A 984 17.64 16.12 -8.65
C GLY A 984 18.44 15.64 -9.87
N ASN A 985 19.43 16.43 -10.25
CA ASN A 985 20.16 16.27 -11.52
C ASN A 985 21.19 15.12 -11.49
N LEU A 986 21.32 14.43 -12.62
CA LEU A 986 22.37 13.45 -12.87
C LEU A 986 23.45 14.09 -13.76
N TYR A 987 24.71 14.14 -13.30
CA TYR A 987 25.83 14.75 -14.01
C TYR A 987 26.88 13.73 -14.43
N SER A 988 27.67 14.02 -15.47
CA SER A 988 28.86 13.25 -15.82
C SER A 988 29.97 13.41 -14.78
N LYS A 989 30.88 12.43 -14.66
CA LYS A 989 32.10 12.52 -13.81
C LYS A 989 33.22 13.33 -14.47
N GLU A 990 33.42 13.21 -15.78
CA GLU A 990 34.33 14.12 -16.54
C GLU A 990 33.64 15.45 -16.86
N GLN A 991 34.40 16.55 -16.90
CA GLN A 991 33.98 17.84 -17.43
C GLN A 991 34.48 18.03 -18.87
N TYR A 992 33.64 18.60 -19.73
CA TYR A 992 33.88 18.82 -21.15
C TYR A 992 33.79 20.32 -21.52
N GLY A 993 34.53 20.72 -22.55
CA GLY A 993 34.56 22.09 -23.05
C GLY A 993 34.00 22.19 -24.46
N ASP A 994 34.76 21.71 -25.43
CA ASP A 994 34.30 21.46 -26.80
C ASP A 994 34.08 19.96 -26.99
N PHE A 995 32.97 19.55 -27.60
CA PHE A 995 32.58 18.15 -27.72
C PHE A 995 31.55 17.90 -28.83
N ILE A 996 31.37 16.62 -29.19
CA ILE A 996 30.18 16.10 -29.85
C ILE A 996 29.53 15.08 -28.92
N PHE A 997 28.28 15.28 -28.54
CA PHE A 997 27.49 14.38 -27.70
C PHE A 997 26.37 13.76 -28.54
N ARG A 998 26.14 12.47 -28.39
CA ARG A 998 25.10 11.71 -29.11
C ARG A 998 24.35 10.83 -28.13
N PHE A 999 23.03 10.79 -28.25
CA PHE A 999 22.17 9.97 -27.42
C PHE A 999 20.83 9.72 -28.12
N GLU A 1000 20.09 8.75 -27.59
CA GLU A 1000 18.68 8.58 -27.90
C GLU A 1000 17.83 8.84 -26.64
N PHE A 1001 16.65 9.40 -26.82
CA PHE A 1001 15.69 9.67 -25.74
C PHE A 1001 14.25 9.34 -26.15
N LYS A 1002 13.41 9.03 -25.17
CA LYS A 1002 11.99 8.69 -25.31
C LYS A 1002 11.21 9.44 -24.22
N LEU A 1003 10.03 9.93 -24.58
CA LEU A 1003 9.24 10.88 -23.78
C LEU A 1003 7.82 10.35 -23.54
N THR A 1004 7.28 10.53 -22.33
CA THR A 1004 5.83 10.51 -22.06
C THR A 1004 5.18 11.82 -22.52
N PRO A 1005 3.84 11.85 -22.75
CA PRO A 1005 3.09 13.11 -22.76
C PRO A 1005 3.13 13.71 -21.34
N GLY A 1006 4.06 14.63 -21.11
CA GLY A 1006 4.43 15.19 -19.81
C GLY A 1006 5.93 15.50 -19.67
N ALA A 1007 6.77 14.73 -20.37
CA ALA A 1007 8.18 14.45 -20.05
C ALA A 1007 9.21 15.60 -19.98
N ASN A 1008 9.60 15.99 -18.76
CA ASN A 1008 10.61 17.04 -18.51
C ASN A 1008 12.01 16.60 -18.10
N ASN A 1009 12.97 17.03 -18.92
CA ASN A 1009 14.39 16.96 -18.67
C ASN A 1009 15.19 18.05 -19.41
N GLY A 1010 16.35 18.39 -18.87
CA GLY A 1010 17.34 19.25 -19.51
C GLY A 1010 18.64 18.52 -19.80
N LEU A 1011 19.28 18.81 -20.93
CA LEU A 1011 20.69 18.50 -21.17
C LEU A 1011 21.56 19.67 -20.71
N GLY A 1012 21.98 19.62 -19.45
CA GLY A 1012 23.01 20.52 -18.94
C GLY A 1012 24.30 20.33 -19.72
N ILE A 1013 24.88 21.43 -20.22
CA ILE A 1013 26.17 21.49 -20.90
C ILE A 1013 27.07 22.52 -20.21
N ARG A 1014 28.34 22.16 -19.99
CA ARG A 1014 29.32 22.97 -19.23
C ARG A 1014 28.87 23.36 -17.81
N THR A 1015 27.92 22.63 -17.24
CA THR A 1015 27.24 22.97 -15.97
C THR A 1015 28.10 22.62 -14.73
N PRO A 1016 27.95 23.30 -13.58
CA PRO A 1016 28.53 22.85 -12.29
C PRO A 1016 27.70 21.73 -11.64
N LEU A 1017 28.08 21.30 -10.42
CA LEU A 1017 27.29 20.34 -9.61
C LEU A 1017 26.31 21.04 -8.66
N GLU A 1018 26.56 22.31 -8.34
CA GLU A 1018 25.84 23.12 -7.35
C GLU A 1018 25.33 24.41 -8.02
N GLY A 1019 24.22 24.94 -7.50
CA GLY A 1019 23.49 26.06 -8.10
C GLY A 1019 22.46 25.61 -9.14
N ASP A 1020 21.79 26.56 -9.78
CA ASP A 1020 20.82 26.28 -10.85
C ASP A 1020 21.58 25.87 -12.12
N ALA A 1021 21.50 24.58 -12.47
CA ALA A 1021 22.24 23.99 -13.57
C ALA A 1021 21.91 24.59 -14.96
N ALA A 1022 20.78 25.28 -15.12
CA ALA A 1022 20.37 25.92 -16.36
C ALA A 1022 21.04 27.28 -16.60
N TYR A 1023 21.27 28.07 -15.53
CA TYR A 1023 21.87 29.42 -15.59
C TYR A 1023 23.33 29.46 -15.13
N GLU A 1024 23.72 28.65 -14.15
CA GLU A 1024 25.13 28.47 -13.75
C GLU A 1024 25.90 27.57 -14.73
N GLY A 1025 25.16 26.77 -15.51
CA GLY A 1025 25.64 26.09 -16.71
C GLY A 1025 25.09 26.71 -17.99
N MET A 1026 24.80 25.87 -18.98
CA MET A 1026 23.78 26.16 -19.99
C MET A 1026 22.95 24.90 -20.15
N GLU A 1027 21.68 25.03 -20.50
CA GLU A 1027 20.82 23.88 -20.76
C GLU A 1027 20.40 23.83 -22.23
N LEU A 1028 20.37 22.61 -22.78
CA LEU A 1028 19.63 22.27 -24.00
C LEU A 1028 18.38 21.48 -23.61
N GLN A 1029 17.22 21.91 -24.07
CA GLN A 1029 15.93 21.41 -23.58
C GLN A 1029 15.58 20.02 -24.19
N ILE A 1030 15.49 18.92 -23.40
CA ILE A 1030 15.12 17.55 -23.87
C ILE A 1030 13.70 17.19 -23.42
N LEU A 1031 12.73 17.48 -24.28
CA LEU A 1031 11.39 17.68 -23.79
C LEU A 1031 10.31 17.57 -24.91
N ASP A 1032 9.07 17.14 -24.62
CA ASP A 1032 8.00 17.01 -25.63
C ASP A 1032 7.37 18.38 -25.92
N ASN A 1033 7.81 19.04 -26.99
CA ASN A 1033 7.53 20.47 -27.15
C ASN A 1033 6.10 20.83 -27.60
N ASP A 1034 5.12 19.91 -27.66
CA ASP A 1034 3.89 20.10 -28.46
C ASP A 1034 2.49 19.92 -27.81
N ALA A 1035 2.28 19.29 -26.63
CA ALA A 1035 0.93 19.05 -26.09
C ALA A 1035 0.27 20.23 -25.30
N ASP A 1036 -0.12 20.13 -24.01
CA ASP A 1036 -1.17 20.97 -23.32
C ASP A 1036 -1.15 21.95 -21.97
N ILE A 1037 -0.42 22.25 -20.79
CA ILE A 1037 0.81 22.20 -19.80
C ILE A 1037 2.32 22.92 -19.76
N TYR A 1038 3.42 22.87 -20.63
CA TYR A 1038 4.28 23.52 -21.81
C TYR A 1038 4.10 24.60 -23.03
N LYS A 1039 3.07 24.78 -23.95
CA LYS A 1039 3.07 25.55 -25.25
C LYS A 1039 3.49 27.03 -25.12
N THR A 1040 3.03 27.77 -24.10
CA THR A 1040 3.28 29.23 -23.86
C THR A 1040 4.75 29.63 -23.85
N LEU A 1041 5.63 28.63 -23.69
CA LEU A 1041 7.08 28.73 -23.82
C LEU A 1041 7.54 29.66 -24.93
N HIS A 1042 8.50 30.50 -24.54
CA HIS A 1042 9.24 31.31 -25.47
C HIS A 1042 10.10 30.43 -26.39
N LYS A 1043 10.35 30.94 -27.60
CA LYS A 1043 11.12 30.26 -28.65
C LYS A 1043 12.49 29.72 -28.20
N TYR A 1044 13.12 30.33 -27.20
CA TYR A 1044 14.44 29.94 -26.66
C TYR A 1044 14.39 28.81 -25.61
N GLN A 1045 13.21 28.25 -25.37
CA GLN A 1045 12.97 27.16 -24.43
C GLN A 1045 12.33 25.93 -25.14
N TYR A 1046 12.14 25.97 -26.46
CA TYR A 1046 11.67 24.80 -27.23
C TYR A 1046 12.73 23.70 -27.29
N HIS A 1047 12.35 22.48 -27.68
CA HIS A 1047 13.27 21.33 -27.78
C HIS A 1047 14.58 21.67 -28.50
N GLY A 1048 15.72 21.30 -27.92
CA GLY A 1048 17.05 21.56 -28.46
C GLY A 1048 17.46 23.05 -28.50
N SER A 1049 16.69 23.96 -27.89
CA SER A 1049 17.08 25.36 -27.71
C SER A 1049 18.09 25.48 -26.57
N VAL A 1050 19.00 26.46 -26.66
CA VAL A 1050 19.83 26.87 -25.53
C VAL A 1050 18.98 27.74 -24.62
N TYR A 1051 18.62 27.21 -23.44
CA TYR A 1051 17.66 27.81 -22.53
C TYR A 1051 18.01 29.24 -22.14
N GLY A 1052 17.09 30.17 -22.37
CA GLY A 1052 17.28 31.62 -22.19
C GLY A 1052 18.06 32.33 -23.32
N VAL A 1053 18.76 31.59 -24.21
CA VAL A 1053 19.80 32.17 -25.09
C VAL A 1053 19.53 32.04 -26.60
N ILE A 1054 19.28 30.83 -27.12
CA ILE A 1054 19.22 30.58 -28.57
C ILE A 1054 18.03 29.65 -28.92
N PRO A 1055 17.07 30.09 -29.75
CA PRO A 1055 15.92 29.29 -30.15
C PRO A 1055 16.24 28.23 -31.21
N ALA A 1056 15.65 27.05 -31.06
CA ALA A 1056 15.64 25.97 -32.05
C ALA A 1056 14.36 25.93 -32.89
N LYS A 1057 14.37 25.12 -33.96
CA LYS A 1057 13.19 24.82 -34.79
C LYS A 1057 12.36 23.68 -34.18
N ARG A 1058 11.04 23.85 -34.11
CA ARG A 1058 10.06 22.82 -33.75
C ARG A 1058 9.68 21.91 -34.93
N GLY A 1059 8.95 20.83 -34.65
CA GLY A 1059 8.33 19.96 -35.65
C GLY A 1059 9.21 18.80 -36.14
N TYR A 1060 10.26 18.45 -35.38
CA TYR A 1060 11.20 17.37 -35.72
C TYR A 1060 11.29 16.27 -34.65
N LEU A 1061 10.52 16.39 -33.57
CA LEU A 1061 10.26 15.29 -32.63
C LEU A 1061 9.39 14.23 -33.30
N LYS A 1062 9.59 12.98 -32.90
CA LYS A 1062 8.65 11.88 -33.13
C LYS A 1062 7.53 11.91 -32.07
N PRO A 1063 6.40 11.22 -32.29
CA PRO A 1063 5.35 11.05 -31.28
C PRO A 1063 5.89 10.55 -29.93
N VAL A 1064 5.23 10.94 -28.84
CA VAL A 1064 5.52 10.43 -27.50
C VAL A 1064 5.43 8.90 -27.47
N GLY A 1065 6.31 8.27 -26.69
CA GLY A 1065 6.57 6.83 -26.72
C GLY A 1065 7.58 6.37 -27.78
N GLU A 1066 7.88 7.15 -28.82
CA GLU A 1066 8.93 6.81 -29.79
C GLU A 1066 10.34 7.30 -29.40
N TRP A 1067 11.35 6.60 -29.91
CA TRP A 1067 12.76 6.94 -29.74
C TRP A 1067 13.24 8.02 -30.71
N ASN A 1068 13.60 9.16 -30.15
CA ASN A 1068 14.26 10.26 -30.83
C ASN A 1068 15.79 10.09 -30.75
N TYR A 1069 16.51 10.55 -31.78
CA TYR A 1069 17.98 10.62 -31.79
C TYR A 1069 18.43 12.08 -31.83
N GLU A 1070 19.39 12.45 -30.98
CA GLU A 1070 20.02 13.77 -30.99
C GLU A 1070 21.55 13.71 -31.05
N GLU A 1071 22.12 14.61 -31.87
CA GLU A 1071 23.54 14.98 -31.84
C GLU A 1071 23.70 16.46 -31.49
N VAL A 1072 24.47 16.74 -30.44
CA VAL A 1072 24.85 18.08 -29.98
C VAL A 1072 26.33 18.31 -30.26
N ILE A 1073 26.67 19.37 -30.98
CA ILE A 1073 28.06 19.80 -31.22
C ILE A 1073 28.29 21.14 -30.52
N VAL A 1074 29.25 21.18 -29.60
CA VAL A 1074 29.70 22.40 -28.92
C VAL A 1074 31.15 22.69 -29.29
N LYS A 1075 31.43 23.90 -29.79
CA LYS A 1075 32.76 24.31 -30.21
C LYS A 1075 33.03 25.81 -29.98
N GLY A 1076 33.83 26.13 -28.98
CA GLY A 1076 34.04 27.48 -28.49
C GLY A 1076 32.72 28.10 -27.99
N PRO A 1077 32.23 29.19 -28.59
CA PRO A 1077 30.91 29.74 -28.31
C PRO A 1077 29.81 29.14 -29.21
N LYS A 1078 30.14 28.28 -30.18
CA LYS A 1078 29.14 27.71 -31.10
C LYS A 1078 28.49 26.46 -30.53
N ILE A 1079 27.18 26.39 -30.70
CA ILE A 1079 26.34 25.27 -30.31
C ILE A 1079 25.48 24.90 -31.53
N LYS A 1080 25.36 23.61 -31.82
CA LYS A 1080 24.53 23.07 -32.90
C LYS A 1080 23.82 21.82 -32.40
N VAL A 1081 22.53 21.70 -32.70
CA VAL A 1081 21.69 20.56 -32.30
C VAL A 1081 21.02 19.96 -33.54
N ILE A 1082 21.14 18.64 -33.68
CA ILE A 1082 20.62 17.84 -34.79
C ILE A 1082 19.68 16.78 -34.22
N LEU A 1083 18.38 16.98 -34.39
CA LEU A 1083 17.32 16.07 -33.94
C LEU A 1083 16.81 15.25 -35.13
N ASN A 1084 16.77 13.92 -34.99
CA ASN A 1084 16.30 12.97 -36.00
C ASN A 1084 16.89 13.22 -37.41
N GLY A 1085 18.18 13.63 -37.47
CA GLY A 1085 18.90 13.94 -38.70
C GLY A 1085 18.75 15.38 -39.22
N THR A 1086 17.87 16.21 -38.63
CA THR A 1086 17.67 17.61 -39.03
C THR A 1086 18.36 18.58 -38.08
N THR A 1087 19.15 19.52 -38.60
CA THR A 1087 19.71 20.63 -37.79
C THR A 1087 18.58 21.57 -37.35
N ILE A 1088 18.23 21.51 -36.06
CA ILE A 1088 17.20 22.36 -35.44
C ILE A 1088 17.78 23.63 -34.82
N LEU A 1089 19.05 23.61 -34.38
CA LEU A 1089 19.78 24.78 -33.89
C LEU A 1089 21.20 24.79 -34.48
N ASP A 1090 21.70 25.97 -34.86
CA ASP A 1090 23.08 26.22 -35.29
C ASP A 1090 23.39 27.70 -34.97
N GLY A 1091 24.06 27.97 -33.86
CA GLY A 1091 24.14 29.29 -33.24
C GLY A 1091 25.43 29.56 -32.49
N ASP A 1092 25.60 30.80 -32.03
CA ASP A 1092 26.83 31.30 -31.40
C ASP A 1092 26.49 32.20 -30.19
N ILE A 1093 26.89 31.79 -28.99
CA ILE A 1093 26.56 32.51 -27.73
C ILE A 1093 27.40 33.78 -27.53
N SER A 1094 28.32 34.13 -28.44
CA SER A 1094 29.21 35.29 -28.31
C SER A 1094 28.50 36.63 -28.26
N ASP A 1095 27.25 36.70 -28.76
CA ASP A 1095 26.43 37.91 -28.69
C ASP A 1095 25.80 38.04 -27.29
N ALA A 1096 25.15 36.99 -26.80
CA ALA A 1096 24.56 36.95 -25.46
C ALA A 1096 25.60 37.14 -24.34
N ARG A 1097 26.83 36.59 -24.52
CA ARG A 1097 28.00 36.85 -23.66
C ARG A 1097 28.35 38.33 -23.48
N LYS A 1098 27.90 39.22 -24.38
CA LYS A 1098 28.18 40.67 -24.36
C LYS A 1098 26.94 41.52 -24.08
N ASN A 1099 25.80 41.12 -24.64
CA ASN A 1099 24.60 41.95 -24.75
C ASN A 1099 23.44 41.48 -23.86
N GLY A 1100 23.60 40.35 -23.15
CA GLY A 1100 22.54 39.73 -22.34
C GLY A 1100 21.79 38.62 -23.08
N THR A 1101 21.04 37.83 -22.33
CA THR A 1101 20.20 36.73 -22.82
C THR A 1101 18.87 37.20 -23.39
N LEU A 1102 18.15 36.31 -24.10
CA LEU A 1102 16.82 36.58 -24.62
C LEU A 1102 15.72 36.56 -23.54
N ASP A 1103 15.99 35.99 -22.38
CA ASP A 1103 15.14 36.05 -21.18
C ASP A 1103 15.45 37.25 -20.25
N GLY A 1104 16.53 38.00 -20.53
CA GLY A 1104 16.95 39.16 -19.75
C GLY A 1104 17.51 38.86 -18.35
N LYS A 1105 17.73 37.58 -17.99
CA LYS A 1105 18.28 37.17 -16.69
C LYS A 1105 19.81 37.21 -16.69
N GLU A 1106 20.41 37.28 -15.50
CA GLU A 1106 21.83 36.94 -15.40
C GLU A 1106 22.02 35.45 -15.64
N HIS A 1107 22.95 35.11 -16.53
CA HIS A 1107 23.24 33.74 -16.95
C HIS A 1107 24.75 33.49 -16.77
N PRO A 1108 25.24 33.25 -15.53
CA PRO A 1108 26.66 33.15 -15.24
C PRO A 1108 27.38 32.10 -16.08
N GLY A 1109 26.71 30.98 -16.36
CA GLY A 1109 27.23 29.85 -17.09
C GLY A 1109 27.49 30.11 -18.58
N LEU A 1110 26.90 31.16 -19.17
CA LEU A 1110 27.37 31.69 -20.46
C LEU A 1110 28.89 31.97 -20.46
N LYS A 1111 29.47 32.41 -19.34
CA LYS A 1111 30.90 32.71 -19.21
C LYS A 1111 31.78 31.45 -19.11
N ARG A 1112 31.18 30.24 -19.03
CA ARG A 1112 31.90 28.98 -18.89
C ARG A 1112 32.28 28.41 -20.25
N ASP A 1113 33.57 28.08 -20.37
CA ASP A 1113 34.11 27.30 -21.49
C ASP A 1113 34.30 25.81 -21.12
N LYS A 1114 33.96 25.41 -19.89
CA LYS A 1114 34.04 24.01 -19.41
C LYS A 1114 33.12 23.71 -18.20
N GLY A 1115 32.61 22.49 -18.15
CA GLY A 1115 31.89 21.90 -16.99
C GLY A 1115 31.28 20.55 -17.35
N TYR A 1116 30.38 20.02 -16.53
CA TYR A 1116 29.77 18.70 -16.72
C TYR A 1116 28.75 18.69 -17.88
N ILE A 1117 28.43 17.48 -18.35
CA ILE A 1117 27.16 17.18 -19.01
C ILE A 1117 26.18 16.73 -17.92
N GLY A 1118 24.88 16.93 -18.06
CA GLY A 1118 23.91 16.34 -17.13
C GLY A 1118 22.51 16.21 -17.70
N PHE A 1119 21.74 15.29 -17.12
CA PHE A 1119 20.30 15.19 -17.26
C PHE A 1119 19.66 15.88 -16.06
N LEU A 1120 18.97 16.98 -16.34
CA LEU A 1120 18.41 17.89 -15.34
C LEU A 1120 16.97 17.44 -15.08
N GLY A 1121 16.73 16.88 -13.90
CA GLY A 1121 15.49 16.17 -13.57
C GLY A 1121 14.36 17.12 -13.22
N HIS A 1122 13.24 17.04 -13.94
CA HIS A 1122 12.07 17.89 -13.71
C HIS A 1122 10.79 17.07 -13.46
N GLY A 1123 10.94 15.98 -12.69
CA GLY A 1123 9.82 15.26 -12.07
C GLY A 1123 8.98 14.35 -12.98
N SER A 1124 9.27 14.25 -14.28
CA SER A 1124 8.52 13.41 -15.23
C SER A 1124 9.30 12.17 -15.68
N THR A 1125 8.61 11.12 -16.11
CA THR A 1125 9.29 9.92 -16.65
C THR A 1125 9.96 10.18 -18.01
N VAL A 1126 11.28 9.96 -18.08
CA VAL A 1126 12.10 10.08 -19.30
C VAL A 1126 13.10 8.93 -19.38
N TRP A 1127 13.29 8.38 -20.58
CA TRP A 1127 14.26 7.31 -20.85
C TRP A 1127 15.35 7.79 -21.81
N PHE A 1128 16.60 7.44 -21.52
CA PHE A 1128 17.78 7.73 -22.36
C PHE A 1128 18.57 6.45 -22.67
N ARG A 1129 19.25 6.39 -23.82
CA ARG A 1129 20.15 5.27 -24.16
C ARG A 1129 21.22 5.64 -25.18
N ASN A 1130 22.13 4.72 -25.46
CA ASN A 1130 23.18 4.82 -26.48
C ASN A 1130 24.04 6.09 -26.34
N ILE A 1131 24.34 6.47 -25.10
CA ILE A 1131 24.86 7.80 -24.74
C ILE A 1131 26.37 7.82 -24.88
N ARG A 1132 26.91 8.75 -25.67
CA ARG A 1132 28.32 8.79 -26.05
C ARG A 1132 28.82 10.20 -26.34
N ILE A 1133 30.09 10.45 -26.07
CA ILE A 1133 30.73 11.75 -26.24
C ILE A 1133 32.09 11.65 -26.93
N LYS A 1134 32.40 12.60 -27.79
CA LYS A 1134 33.70 12.84 -28.39
C LYS A 1134 34.20 14.17 -27.87
N ASP A 1135 35.24 14.14 -27.05
CA ASP A 1135 35.91 15.34 -26.55
C ASP A 1135 36.73 15.97 -27.69
N LEU A 1136 36.45 17.23 -28.03
CA LEU A 1136 37.17 17.99 -29.06
C LEU A 1136 38.25 18.91 -28.47
N SER A 1137 38.34 19.01 -27.14
CA SER A 1137 39.35 19.82 -26.43
C SER A 1137 40.69 19.10 -26.25
N LYS A 1138 40.67 17.76 -26.30
CA LYS A 1138 41.85 16.89 -26.33
C LYS A 1138 42.33 16.75 -27.78
N LYS A 1139 43.59 17.09 -28.06
CA LYS A 1139 44.25 16.99 -29.39
C LYS A 1139 45.03 15.69 -29.55
#